data_AF-A0A401HZR6-F1
#
_entry.id   AF-A0A401HZR6-F1
#
_cell.length_a   1.000
_cell.length_b   1.000
_cell.length_c   1.000
_cell.angle_alpha   90.00
_cell.angle_beta   90.00
_cell.angle_gamma   90.00
#
_symmetry.space_group_name_H-M   'P 1'
#
loop_
_entity.id
_entity.type
_entity.pdbx_description
1 polymer ?
#
loop_
_entity_poly.entity_id
_entity_poly.type
_entity_poly.pdbx_seq_one_letter_code
_entity_poly.pdbx_strand_id
1 'polypeptide(L)'
;MLSKPKTVAVSMLLSFLLALQWVLPVAVYAEPIPAPLIDSAHAPIFPAINEDSTGGDGVLVSDLIGNSVTSYTGQYGIGVYAVTGNGAWEAYYDGTWWSMDPLSPQTASMLKSDVKLRFVPAANWHGTATISYRAWDLRNDEGPNDLSRTKHDVTVNGGDTAYSADAQTASITVEPVNDAPRPIFPFTQKLLQFDGSNTYVTVNNLHLKGEMTFEAWVYNENPNATWSRLFDFGNGSPGQNIMVGFYSNSGQMFLHNYDMNNNNGEIIVGEPFPASQWVHVEVIIDENGIGYIYWDGVLKKSGSVGTIVDTPRAINYIGRSHWGQDAYFKGKIRDIRFWDTARTPQQLDENKNRMLTGHETGLVGYMPMLEGQGDYLNDLTGKEISGNIIESEWVDDASAPLAVSIMENTDTAELLHGAYILDPDAEDTQGGQITVELEVPQGSIQVAAASGVSITAGANGSAALTLRGTKTAVNQALGQLKYTPPLNFYGLTYMDVRADDEGNTGAGGPMNSANRLYVTVLPIAPSATGIMDQVLRVDESTAALPFTLSGGIVPAGQMILSVHSSNETLVPLQGIVLGGQGANRTVRVTPAAGQSGLAKITITVSDGRLERDISFQVLVLDQDDVEDWIEGWYRDLTDDDDIFVPGDQIRLRADTDLLTDRVVAKLGNYSLELTLRNATSFLWDGYKEWILITDMPAVAHGEQMIEFIAYHGSTVRSPENADELDDNYYTMNNPAPPQVSVPVAPYVTTTTVTLPAASQEALASVTKLALPLDAKVYTAKGVAVPGTYTVDNNGKLSLSRLPEGSYQLVVAPRNTGGELLAGQLLRLVVDSKGQASLTEELIDPFGIITDSLTGAAVPGVRVALYWSDTELNRSKGRTPGTEVKLPGLPSFAPNDNANPQISSATGEYAWMVPAFGDYYILAEADGYTIFDSRLDKREETIGLDSYIQGGIIHVGTTIVPYSFEIDPALLDSGVHDAYLKGFPDGAFRPDDGLTRGQLAAILSRIQRELGAAQAFAGYRDVSATHWAADAIALASEQGWLRGYGDGRFAPERKVTRAELVQALANLAGLKADAPGGFSDVDGHWAANAVSAAADAGWIGGYEDGRFRPDAAITRAETVTIVNRYLNRQAPTVLATEGASWSDVPESHWAFADIREASHTHGFRLYATGVEEWTTP
;
A
#
# COMPACT_ATOMS: atom_id res chain seq x y z
N MET A 1 74.93 -69.71 48.00
CA MET A 1 75.39 -70.07 49.37
C MET A 1 74.61 -69.20 50.35
N LEU A 2 73.96 -69.80 51.36
CA LEU A 2 74.24 -69.62 52.80
C LEU A 2 73.99 -68.17 53.29
N SER A 3 73.10 -67.86 54.25
CA SER A 3 72.21 -68.66 55.12
C SER A 3 71.12 -67.70 55.67
N LYS A 4 69.81 -67.99 55.71
CA LYS A 4 69.10 -68.88 56.67
C LYS A 4 69.48 -68.64 58.16
N PRO A 5 68.56 -68.76 59.16
CA PRO A 5 67.08 -68.92 59.05
C PRO A 5 66.18 -68.44 60.25
N LYS A 6 64.85 -68.67 60.10
CA LYS A 6 63.90 -69.27 61.10
C LYS A 6 63.27 -68.42 62.23
N THR A 7 61.95 -68.14 62.18
CA THR A 7 60.77 -68.85 62.80
C THR A 7 60.45 -68.43 64.26
N VAL A 8 59.26 -68.55 64.87
CA VAL A 8 58.21 -69.61 64.85
C VAL A 8 56.80 -69.07 65.26
N ALA A 9 55.74 -69.50 64.54
CA ALA A 9 54.30 -69.66 64.92
C ALA A 9 53.53 -68.47 65.57
N VAL A 10 52.18 -68.40 65.65
CA VAL A 10 51.12 -69.43 65.80
C VAL A 10 49.91 -69.21 64.87
N SER A 11 49.20 -70.29 64.53
CA SER A 11 48.06 -70.34 63.60
C SER A 11 46.77 -69.66 64.08
N MET A 12 46.05 -69.09 63.11
CA MET A 12 44.58 -69.00 62.99
C MET A 12 43.74 -68.74 64.26
N LEU A 13 43.24 -67.50 64.38
CA LEU A 13 41.83 -67.31 64.77
C LEU A 13 41.08 -66.67 63.59
N LEU A 14 39.94 -67.25 63.26
CA LEU A 14 39.09 -66.87 62.13
C LEU A 14 37.81 -66.21 62.66
N SER A 15 37.25 -65.29 61.86
CA SER A 15 35.87 -64.75 61.92
C SER A 15 35.65 -63.38 62.57
N PHE A 16 35.52 -62.37 61.69
CA PHE A 16 34.48 -61.32 61.68
C PHE A 16 34.35 -60.30 62.85
N LEU A 17 34.77 -59.07 62.52
CA LEU A 17 34.07 -57.79 62.77
C LEU A 17 33.72 -57.38 64.23
N LEU A 18 34.48 -56.44 64.81
CA LEU A 18 34.12 -55.00 64.88
C LEU A 18 35.20 -54.12 65.57
N ALA A 19 35.14 -52.81 65.28
CA ALA A 19 35.55 -51.66 66.11
C ALA A 19 37.05 -51.28 66.32
N LEU A 20 37.38 -50.11 65.72
CA LEU A 20 38.21 -48.99 66.22
C LEU A 20 39.75 -49.14 66.44
N GLN A 21 40.46 -48.38 65.59
CA GLN A 21 41.71 -47.61 65.84
C GLN A 21 43.04 -48.36 66.11
N TRP A 22 44.21 -47.91 65.64
CA TRP A 22 44.62 -46.86 64.67
C TRP A 22 46.04 -47.24 64.20
N VAL A 23 46.33 -47.24 62.90
CA VAL A 23 47.70 -47.07 62.36
C VAL A 23 47.61 -46.22 61.10
N LEU A 24 48.27 -45.07 61.12
CA LEU A 24 48.27 -44.09 60.03
C LEU A 24 49.11 -44.60 58.84
N PRO A 25 48.62 -44.51 57.59
CA PRO A 25 49.52 -44.45 56.45
C PRO A 25 50.20 -43.07 56.44
N VAL A 26 51.52 -43.04 56.28
CA VAL A 26 52.23 -41.80 55.97
C VAL A 26 51.90 -41.44 54.53
N ALA A 27 50.93 -40.55 54.34
CA ALA A 27 50.80 -39.82 53.09
C ALA A 27 52.00 -38.88 52.97
N VAL A 28 52.77 -39.00 51.89
CA VAL A 28 53.69 -37.95 51.47
C VAL A 28 52.80 -36.81 50.97
N TYR A 29 52.55 -35.83 51.83
CA TYR A 29 52.04 -34.54 51.38
C TYR A 29 53.12 -33.92 50.50
N ALA A 30 52.84 -33.80 49.21
CA ALA A 30 53.51 -32.80 48.39
C ALA A 30 53.17 -31.43 48.98
N GLU A 31 54.14 -30.51 49.03
CA GLU A 31 53.84 -29.13 49.41
C GLU A 31 52.83 -28.55 48.40
N PRO A 32 51.79 -27.82 48.86
CA PRO A 32 50.81 -27.25 47.96
C PRO A 32 51.50 -26.27 47.01
N ILE A 33 51.10 -26.30 45.74
CA ILE A 33 51.61 -25.37 44.73
C ILE A 33 51.13 -23.95 45.13
N PRO A 34 52.03 -22.98 45.35
CA PRO A 34 51.63 -21.63 45.69
C PRO A 34 50.94 -20.95 44.49
N ALA A 35 50.01 -20.06 44.77
CA ALA A 35 49.35 -19.23 43.75
C ALA A 35 50.36 -18.35 42.99
N PRO A 36 50.09 -18.00 41.72
CA PRO A 36 50.90 -17.04 40.99
C PRO A 36 50.87 -15.67 41.69
N LEU A 37 51.96 -14.92 41.56
CA LEU A 37 52.11 -13.57 42.15
C LEU A 37 52.05 -12.50 41.07
N ILE A 38 51.54 -11.32 41.44
CA ILE A 38 51.58 -10.07 40.67
C ILE A 38 52.44 -9.06 41.44
N ASP A 39 53.37 -8.39 40.76
CA ASP A 39 53.99 -7.16 41.25
C ASP A 39 53.01 -5.98 41.09
N SER A 40 52.37 -5.59 42.20
CA SER A 40 51.40 -4.49 42.22
C SER A 40 52.03 -3.10 42.00
N ALA A 41 53.36 -2.98 41.99
CA ALA A 41 54.06 -1.75 41.61
C ALA A 41 54.23 -1.57 40.09
N HIS A 42 54.03 -2.63 39.30
CA HIS A 42 54.07 -2.55 37.84
C HIS A 42 52.74 -2.01 37.29
N ALA A 43 52.77 -0.84 36.65
CA ALA A 43 51.61 -0.21 36.00
C ALA A 43 51.64 -0.48 34.48
N PRO A 44 50.98 -1.55 33.99
CA PRO A 44 50.94 -1.87 32.56
C PRO A 44 50.13 -0.83 31.78
N ILE A 45 50.69 -0.36 30.66
CA ILE A 45 50.08 0.64 29.79
C ILE A 45 50.17 0.14 28.35
N PHE A 46 49.04 0.14 27.64
CA PHE A 46 49.00 -0.11 26.21
C PHE A 46 49.49 1.16 25.45
N PRO A 47 50.08 1.02 24.25
CA PRO A 47 50.33 2.17 23.37
C PRO A 47 49.06 2.99 23.17
N ALA A 48 49.19 4.32 23.16
CA ALA A 48 48.06 5.20 22.84
C ALA A 48 47.58 4.98 21.40
N ILE A 49 46.29 5.19 21.19
CA ILE A 49 45.61 5.08 19.90
C ILE A 49 44.70 6.29 19.68
N ASN A 50 44.24 6.50 18.45
CA ASN A 50 43.28 7.55 18.13
C ASN A 50 41.84 7.04 18.32
N GLU A 51 40.86 7.95 18.42
CA GLU A 51 39.45 7.61 18.72
C GLU A 51 38.72 6.78 17.66
N ASP A 52 39.21 6.74 16.42
CA ASP A 52 38.65 5.91 15.33
C ASP A 52 39.59 4.74 14.95
N SER A 53 40.46 4.35 15.88
CA SER A 53 41.38 3.22 15.69
C SER A 53 40.64 1.88 15.69
N THR A 54 40.86 1.04 14.68
CA THR A 54 40.40 -0.37 14.65
C THR A 54 41.15 -1.29 15.64
N GLY A 55 41.76 -0.72 16.69
CA GLY A 55 42.58 -1.38 17.71
C GLY A 55 43.93 -1.94 17.23
N GLY A 56 44.17 -1.93 15.92
CA GLY A 56 45.41 -2.37 15.29
C GLY A 56 45.79 -3.82 15.62
N ASP A 57 47.10 -4.04 15.71
CA ASP A 57 47.72 -5.36 15.89
C ASP A 57 47.60 -5.93 17.32
N GLY A 58 47.18 -5.10 18.28
CA GLY A 58 47.16 -5.40 19.72
C GLY A 58 48.52 -5.68 20.37
N VAL A 59 48.49 -5.97 21.67
CA VAL A 59 49.65 -6.26 22.53
C VAL A 59 49.56 -7.69 23.04
N LEU A 60 50.64 -8.47 22.95
CA LEU A 60 50.75 -9.79 23.56
C LEU A 60 50.57 -9.70 25.09
N VAL A 61 49.82 -10.62 25.69
CA VAL A 61 49.66 -10.68 27.16
C VAL A 61 51.02 -10.81 27.86
N SER A 62 51.97 -11.57 27.29
CA SER A 62 53.36 -11.65 27.77
C SER A 62 54.07 -10.30 27.82
N ASP A 63 53.81 -9.44 26.84
CA ASP A 63 54.51 -8.16 26.66
C ASP A 63 53.85 -7.08 27.53
N LEU A 64 52.53 -7.16 27.70
CA LEU A 64 51.74 -6.30 28.60
C LEU A 64 52.14 -6.50 30.06
N ILE A 65 52.34 -7.74 30.52
CA ILE A 65 52.70 -8.04 31.92
C ILE A 65 54.21 -8.16 32.14
N GLY A 66 55.00 -8.45 31.10
CA GLY A 66 56.44 -8.64 31.21
C GLY A 66 56.83 -9.61 32.33
N ASN A 67 57.76 -9.17 33.19
CA ASN A 67 58.20 -9.95 34.36
C ASN A 67 57.38 -9.67 35.64
N SER A 68 56.25 -8.96 35.56
CA SER A 68 55.42 -8.63 36.73
C SER A 68 54.60 -9.80 37.26
N VAL A 69 54.53 -10.91 36.52
CA VAL A 69 53.86 -12.16 36.93
C VAL A 69 54.88 -13.27 37.13
N THR A 70 54.80 -13.98 38.26
CA THR A 70 55.59 -15.20 38.50
C THR A 70 54.68 -16.38 38.82
N SER A 71 54.84 -17.48 38.10
CA SER A 71 54.13 -18.76 38.31
C SER A 71 55.10 -19.85 38.77
N TYR A 72 54.60 -20.80 39.55
CA TYR A 72 55.34 -21.99 39.98
C TYR A 72 55.41 -23.08 38.89
N THR A 73 54.41 -23.13 37.99
CA THR A 73 54.30 -24.19 36.96
C THR A 73 54.85 -23.79 35.60
N GLY A 74 55.11 -22.50 35.39
CA GLY A 74 55.77 -21.96 34.19
C GLY A 74 54.84 -21.76 32.98
N GLN A 75 53.57 -22.18 33.08
CA GLN A 75 52.51 -21.81 32.14
C GLN A 75 51.52 -20.90 32.84
N TYR A 76 51.43 -19.65 32.38
CA TYR A 76 50.68 -18.59 33.04
C TYR A 76 50.02 -17.64 32.03
N GLY A 77 49.10 -16.84 32.53
CA GLY A 77 48.41 -15.81 31.78
C GLY A 77 47.63 -14.87 32.70
N ILE A 78 46.64 -14.15 32.14
CA ILE A 78 45.79 -13.24 32.90
C ILE A 78 44.31 -13.63 32.81
N GLY A 79 43.59 -13.46 33.92
CA GLY A 79 42.15 -13.60 34.03
C GLY A 79 41.53 -12.21 34.14
N VAL A 80 40.93 -11.71 33.06
CA VAL A 80 40.33 -10.38 33.02
C VAL A 80 38.91 -10.44 33.58
N TYR A 81 38.60 -9.64 34.61
CA TYR A 81 37.34 -9.68 35.35
C TYR A 81 36.55 -8.36 35.32
N ALA A 82 37.16 -7.26 34.85
CA ALA A 82 36.47 -6.00 34.61
C ALA A 82 37.17 -5.24 33.48
N VAL A 83 36.41 -4.43 32.75
CA VAL A 83 36.90 -3.48 31.74
C VAL A 83 36.20 -2.13 31.89
N THR A 84 36.84 -1.07 31.39
CA THR A 84 36.26 0.28 31.25
C THR A 84 36.66 0.88 29.90
N GLY A 85 36.00 1.97 29.51
CA GLY A 85 36.10 2.61 28.19
C GLY A 85 34.80 2.45 27.39
N ASN A 86 34.58 3.33 26.41
CA ASN A 86 33.48 3.20 25.46
C ASN A 86 34.04 2.59 24.16
N GLY A 87 33.70 1.34 23.88
CA GLY A 87 34.32 0.53 22.82
C GLY A 87 34.43 -0.95 23.20
N ALA A 88 35.02 -1.75 22.31
CA ALA A 88 35.20 -3.18 22.48
C ALA A 88 36.63 -3.54 22.92
N TRP A 89 36.76 -4.26 24.04
CA TRP A 89 37.99 -5.00 24.34
C TRP A 89 37.97 -6.33 23.60
N GLU A 90 39.03 -6.62 22.86
CA GLU A 90 39.14 -7.81 22.02
C GLU A 90 40.41 -8.59 22.30
N ALA A 91 40.35 -9.90 22.03
CA ALA A 91 41.46 -10.82 22.14
C ALA A 91 41.64 -11.61 20.83
N TYR A 92 42.87 -12.02 20.54
CA TYR A 92 43.21 -12.75 19.31
C TYR A 92 43.41 -14.24 19.60
N TYR A 93 42.65 -15.11 18.93
CA TYR A 93 42.75 -16.55 19.08
C TYR A 93 42.43 -17.26 17.75
N ASP A 94 43.21 -18.30 17.42
CA ASP A 94 43.07 -19.12 16.21
C ASP A 94 42.79 -18.32 14.92
N GLY A 95 43.65 -17.33 14.65
CA GLY A 95 43.57 -16.48 13.46
C GLY A 95 42.56 -15.32 13.53
N THR A 96 41.71 -15.26 14.56
CA THR A 96 40.52 -14.39 14.60
C THR A 96 40.48 -13.50 15.84
N TRP A 97 40.04 -12.25 15.68
CA TRP A 97 39.73 -11.36 16.81
C TRP A 97 38.33 -11.66 17.36
N TRP A 98 38.20 -11.66 18.68
CA TRP A 98 36.92 -11.83 19.36
C TRP A 98 36.76 -10.78 20.45
N SER A 99 35.61 -10.09 20.44
CA SER A 99 35.21 -9.16 21.49
C SER A 99 34.90 -9.93 22.79
N MET A 100 35.31 -9.38 23.93
CA MET A 100 35.11 -10.05 25.22
C MET A 100 33.65 -10.04 25.67
N ASP A 101 33.13 -11.20 26.05
CA ASP A 101 31.81 -11.31 26.68
C ASP A 101 31.71 -10.45 27.96
N PRO A 102 30.51 -9.96 28.34
CA PRO A 102 30.31 -9.12 29.54
C PRO A 102 30.92 -9.72 30.81
N LEU A 103 31.89 -9.04 31.41
CA LEU A 103 32.64 -9.54 32.57
C LEU A 103 31.92 -9.27 33.89
N SER A 104 32.29 -9.99 34.95
CA SER A 104 31.83 -9.72 36.31
C SER A 104 32.98 -9.84 37.32
N PRO A 105 32.91 -9.16 38.49
CA PRO A 105 33.91 -9.30 39.55
C PRO A 105 34.10 -10.75 40.07
N GLN A 106 33.14 -11.64 39.78
CA GLN A 106 33.16 -13.04 40.18
C GLN A 106 33.73 -13.95 39.08
N THR A 107 33.53 -13.62 37.80
CA THR A 107 33.87 -14.50 36.68
C THR A 107 34.73 -13.80 35.64
N ALA A 108 35.87 -14.43 35.31
CA ALA A 108 36.92 -13.85 34.50
C ALA A 108 37.18 -14.65 33.21
N SER A 109 37.51 -13.94 32.14
CA SER A 109 37.97 -14.52 30.88
C SER A 109 39.45 -14.89 31.00
N MET A 110 39.77 -16.18 30.84
CA MET A 110 41.14 -16.69 30.96
C MET A 110 41.90 -16.54 29.64
N LEU A 111 42.99 -15.77 29.67
CA LEU A 111 43.85 -15.49 28.52
C LEU A 111 45.24 -16.05 28.80
N LYS A 112 45.79 -16.84 27.86
CA LYS A 112 47.17 -17.31 27.90
C LYS A 112 48.14 -16.17 27.58
N SER A 113 49.41 -16.32 27.96
CA SER A 113 50.45 -15.31 27.73
C SER A 113 50.78 -15.07 26.24
N ASP A 114 50.44 -16.00 25.36
CA ASP A 114 50.60 -15.91 23.90
C ASP A 114 49.39 -15.29 23.16
N VAL A 115 48.31 -14.97 23.87
CA VAL A 115 47.14 -14.26 23.31
C VAL A 115 47.48 -12.77 23.13
N LYS A 116 47.02 -12.15 22.04
CA LYS A 116 47.05 -10.68 21.89
C LYS A 116 45.77 -10.04 22.43
N LEU A 117 45.89 -8.81 22.93
CA LEU A 117 44.79 -7.96 23.38
C LEU A 117 44.80 -6.60 22.69
N ARG A 118 43.61 -6.10 22.33
CA ARG A 118 43.43 -4.72 21.84
C ARG A 118 42.16 -4.10 22.42
N PHE A 119 42.10 -2.78 22.35
CA PHE A 119 40.88 -2.01 22.54
C PHE A 119 40.54 -1.34 21.21
N VAL A 120 39.29 -1.50 20.78
CA VAL A 120 38.69 -0.80 19.65
C VAL A 120 37.75 0.24 20.26
N PRO A 121 38.11 1.54 20.32
CA PRO A 121 37.20 2.59 20.78
C PRO A 121 35.89 2.59 19.98
N ALA A 122 34.82 3.09 20.60
CA ALA A 122 33.66 3.54 19.87
C ALA A 122 34.03 4.82 19.10
N ALA A 123 33.52 5.00 17.88
CA ALA A 123 33.87 6.14 17.03
C ALA A 123 33.68 7.49 17.74
N ASN A 124 34.58 8.45 17.50
CA ASN A 124 34.60 9.77 18.17
C ASN A 124 34.60 9.67 19.73
N TRP A 125 35.19 8.62 20.32
CA TRP A 125 35.44 8.52 21.76
C TRP A 125 36.92 8.54 22.12
N HIS A 126 37.41 9.70 22.58
CA HIS A 126 38.69 9.83 23.27
C HIS A 126 38.54 9.70 24.79
N GLY A 127 39.64 9.36 25.48
CA GLY A 127 39.63 9.18 26.92
C GLY A 127 40.63 8.15 27.44
N THR A 128 40.27 7.42 28.49
CA THR A 128 41.08 6.35 29.06
C THR A 128 40.23 5.12 29.31
N ALA A 129 40.60 4.01 28.68
CA ALA A 129 39.98 2.70 28.85
C ALA A 129 40.90 1.80 29.66
N THR A 130 40.35 0.82 30.39
CA THR A 130 41.15 -0.06 31.26
C THR A 130 40.69 -1.51 31.25
N ILE A 131 41.59 -2.42 31.60
CA ILE A 131 41.27 -3.80 31.99
C ILE A 131 41.81 -4.10 33.38
N SER A 132 41.01 -4.75 34.23
CA SER A 132 41.45 -5.25 35.54
C SER A 132 41.51 -6.78 35.53
N TYR A 133 42.63 -7.32 36.01
CA TYR A 133 42.96 -8.73 35.87
C TYR A 133 43.69 -9.31 37.09
N ARG A 134 43.64 -10.64 37.19
CA ARG A 134 44.48 -11.48 38.08
C ARG A 134 45.41 -12.34 37.24
N ALA A 135 46.52 -12.81 37.81
CA ALA A 135 47.35 -13.81 37.16
C ALA A 135 46.79 -15.20 37.43
N TRP A 136 46.92 -16.12 36.48
CA TRP A 136 46.57 -17.53 36.66
C TRP A 136 47.72 -18.45 36.22
N ASP A 137 47.77 -19.68 36.76
CA ASP A 137 48.67 -20.73 36.28
C ASP A 137 48.03 -22.13 36.13
N LEU A 138 48.62 -22.96 35.28
CA LEU A 138 48.08 -24.29 34.96
C LEU A 138 48.43 -25.32 36.04
N ARG A 139 47.45 -26.14 36.42
CA ARG A 139 47.57 -27.22 37.43
C ARG A 139 46.96 -28.54 36.95
N ASN A 140 47.39 -29.65 37.57
CA ASN A 140 47.17 -31.02 37.09
C ASN A 140 45.76 -31.59 37.37
N ASP A 141 44.90 -30.82 38.04
CA ASP A 141 43.61 -31.20 38.61
C ASP A 141 42.43 -30.51 37.90
N GLU A 142 42.46 -30.50 36.57
CA GLU A 142 41.57 -29.72 35.69
C GLU A 142 41.80 -28.20 35.76
N GLY A 143 43.07 -27.77 35.68
CA GLY A 143 43.40 -26.40 35.26
C GLY A 143 42.79 -26.06 33.88
N PRO A 144 42.65 -24.76 33.52
CA PRO A 144 41.81 -24.29 32.43
C PRO A 144 42.32 -24.71 31.04
N ASN A 145 42.01 -25.95 30.67
CA ASN A 145 42.25 -26.50 29.35
C ASN A 145 41.20 -25.98 28.37
N ASP A 146 41.60 -24.92 27.68
CA ASP A 146 41.51 -24.84 26.22
C ASP A 146 40.11 -25.02 25.62
N LEU A 147 39.34 -23.93 25.61
CA LEU A 147 38.70 -23.36 24.42
C LEU A 147 38.33 -21.90 24.74
N SER A 148 38.62 -20.96 23.83
CA SER A 148 38.32 -19.53 24.03
C SER A 148 36.84 -19.28 24.37
N ARG A 149 36.58 -18.28 25.24
CA ARG A 149 35.26 -17.84 25.78
C ARG A 149 34.74 -18.51 27.06
N THR A 150 35.39 -19.53 27.63
CA THR A 150 34.97 -20.03 28.95
C THR A 150 35.33 -19.06 30.07
N LYS A 151 34.33 -18.61 30.84
CA LYS A 151 34.52 -17.80 32.05
C LYS A 151 34.71 -18.69 33.27
N HIS A 152 35.66 -18.33 34.13
CA HIS A 152 35.98 -19.09 35.35
C HIS A 152 35.74 -18.25 36.60
N ASP A 153 35.26 -18.89 37.67
CA ASP A 153 35.10 -18.24 38.98
C ASP A 153 36.47 -17.94 39.59
N VAL A 154 36.72 -16.66 39.91
CA VAL A 154 37.97 -16.15 40.49
C VAL A 154 37.78 -15.58 41.90
N THR A 155 36.63 -15.82 42.54
CA THR A 155 36.32 -15.32 43.89
C THR A 155 37.22 -15.93 44.96
N VAL A 156 37.69 -17.16 44.75
CA VAL A 156 38.64 -17.86 45.62
C VAL A 156 40.05 -17.74 45.02
N ASN A 157 40.90 -16.92 45.64
CA ASN A 157 42.23 -16.55 45.11
C ASN A 157 43.29 -16.46 46.23
N GLY A 158 44.56 -16.45 45.84
CA GLY A 158 45.70 -16.46 46.76
C GLY A 158 46.01 -17.83 47.39
N GLY A 159 47.02 -17.87 48.28
CA GLY A 159 47.42 -19.09 48.99
C GLY A 159 47.78 -20.24 48.05
N ASP A 160 46.97 -21.29 48.10
CA ASP A 160 47.19 -22.55 47.36
C ASP A 160 46.31 -22.64 46.09
N THR A 161 45.72 -21.53 45.62
CA THR A 161 44.78 -21.49 44.47
C THR A 161 45.47 -21.22 43.13
N ALA A 162 44.77 -21.44 42.01
CA ALA A 162 45.29 -21.15 40.67
C ALA A 162 45.33 -19.66 40.31
N TYR A 163 44.90 -18.74 41.19
CA TYR A 163 44.75 -17.31 40.89
C TYR A 163 45.48 -16.43 41.91
N SER A 164 46.10 -15.32 41.45
CA SER A 164 46.80 -14.38 42.32
C SER A 164 45.88 -13.71 43.35
N ALA A 165 46.36 -13.55 44.59
CA ALA A 165 45.67 -12.82 45.66
C ALA A 165 45.48 -11.33 45.30
N ASP A 166 46.53 -10.75 44.73
CA ASP A 166 46.54 -9.39 44.21
C ASP A 166 45.97 -9.35 42.78
N ALA A 167 45.51 -8.18 42.37
CA ALA A 167 45.02 -7.88 41.04
C ALA A 167 45.72 -6.61 40.52
N GLN A 168 45.76 -6.42 39.21
CA GLN A 168 46.32 -5.24 38.58
C GLN A 168 45.37 -4.66 37.53
N THR A 169 45.53 -3.37 37.22
CA THR A 169 44.81 -2.70 36.13
C THR A 169 45.79 -2.19 35.08
N ALA A 170 45.51 -2.50 33.81
CA ALA A 170 46.18 -1.91 32.66
C ALA A 170 45.30 -0.83 32.02
N SER A 171 45.91 0.22 31.48
CA SER A 171 45.20 1.34 30.84
C SER A 171 45.67 1.60 29.42
N ILE A 172 44.77 2.09 28.57
CA ILE A 172 45.06 2.65 27.25
C ILE A 172 44.51 4.08 27.19
N THR A 173 45.27 5.00 26.61
CA THR A 173 44.83 6.35 26.29
C THR A 173 44.34 6.39 24.85
N VAL A 174 43.18 6.99 24.65
CA VAL A 174 42.62 7.27 23.33
C VAL A 174 42.69 8.78 23.11
N GLU A 175 43.43 9.21 22.10
CA GLU A 175 43.71 10.62 21.77
C GLU A 175 42.70 11.16 20.74
N PRO A 176 42.26 12.43 20.88
CA PRO A 176 41.29 13.01 19.97
C PRO A 176 41.89 13.38 18.60
N VAL A 177 41.06 13.29 17.56
CA VAL A 177 41.38 13.63 16.17
C VAL A 177 40.40 14.69 15.69
N ASN A 178 40.82 15.61 14.82
CA ASN A 178 39.88 16.59 14.25
C ASN A 178 39.06 15.92 13.14
N ASP A 179 37.74 15.98 13.25
CA ASP A 179 36.78 15.45 12.30
C ASP A 179 36.24 16.55 11.37
N ALA A 180 36.17 16.25 10.07
CA ALA A 180 35.58 17.19 9.13
C ALA A 180 34.08 17.43 9.43
N PRO A 181 33.60 18.68 9.41
CA PRO A 181 32.20 18.99 9.68
C PRO A 181 31.29 18.39 8.61
N ARG A 182 30.12 17.91 8.99
CA ARG A 182 29.22 17.07 8.18
C ARG A 182 27.87 17.78 7.96
N PRO A 183 27.60 18.34 6.77
CA PRO A 183 26.27 18.82 6.41
C PRO A 183 25.27 17.66 6.29
N ILE A 184 24.36 17.57 7.26
CA ILE A 184 23.26 16.61 7.30
C ILE A 184 22.00 17.31 6.79
N PHE A 185 21.47 16.80 5.69
CA PHE A 185 20.11 17.07 5.26
C PHE A 185 19.22 15.92 5.74
N PRO A 186 17.92 16.14 5.99
CA PRO A 186 16.97 15.05 6.19
C PRO A 186 16.90 14.08 4.99
N PHE A 187 17.49 14.44 3.83
CA PHE A 187 17.57 13.63 2.60
C PHE A 187 18.94 13.83 1.90
N THR A 188 19.90 12.91 2.03
CA THR A 188 21.23 12.97 1.39
C THR A 188 21.36 12.00 0.20
N GLN A 189 22.48 12.00 -0.54
CA GLN A 189 22.68 11.15 -1.75
C GLN A 189 23.80 10.09 -1.64
N LYS A 190 24.60 10.11 -0.57
CA LYS A 190 25.63 9.10 -0.37
C LYS A 190 25.02 7.82 0.16
N LEU A 191 25.54 6.69 -0.31
CA LEU A 191 25.03 5.36 -0.03
C LEU A 191 26.16 4.34 0.08
N LEU A 192 25.84 3.16 0.62
CA LEU A 192 26.87 2.21 1.00
C LEU A 192 27.32 1.34 -0.19
N GLN A 193 28.61 1.41 -0.52
CA GLN A 193 29.26 0.56 -1.51
C GLN A 193 29.88 -0.67 -0.83
N PHE A 194 29.62 -1.83 -1.42
CA PHE A 194 30.20 -3.10 -1.08
C PHE A 194 31.17 -3.52 -2.20
N ASP A 195 32.36 -3.99 -1.82
CA ASP A 195 33.50 -4.23 -2.73
C ASP A 195 33.54 -5.65 -3.32
N GLY A 196 32.87 -6.61 -2.66
CA GLY A 196 32.87 -8.03 -3.01
C GLY A 196 33.95 -8.88 -2.34
N SER A 197 34.70 -8.35 -1.37
CA SER A 197 35.84 -9.02 -0.72
C SER A 197 35.75 -9.06 0.81
N ASN A 198 35.47 -7.93 1.47
CA ASN A 198 35.48 -7.82 2.94
C ASN A 198 34.43 -6.86 3.51
N THR A 199 33.73 -6.08 2.69
CA THR A 199 32.72 -5.10 3.11
C THR A 199 31.38 -5.74 3.50
N TYR A 200 30.79 -5.37 4.64
CA TYR A 200 29.44 -5.78 5.06
C TYR A 200 28.87 -4.91 6.19
N VAL A 201 27.62 -5.14 6.59
CA VAL A 201 26.99 -4.51 7.77
C VAL A 201 26.50 -5.56 8.75
N THR A 202 26.66 -5.35 10.07
CA THR A 202 26.05 -6.19 11.12
C THR A 202 24.80 -5.51 11.68
N VAL A 203 23.65 -6.20 11.72
CA VAL A 203 22.38 -5.64 12.22
C VAL A 203 22.04 -6.18 13.60
N ASN A 204 21.87 -5.30 14.58
CA ASN A 204 21.49 -5.66 15.95
C ASN A 204 20.06 -5.20 16.27
N ASN A 205 19.42 -5.86 17.25
CA ASN A 205 18.08 -5.55 17.79
C ASN A 205 16.89 -5.64 16.83
N LEU A 206 17.07 -6.04 15.57
CA LEU A 206 15.97 -6.32 14.64
C LEU A 206 15.35 -7.70 14.92
N HIS A 207 14.03 -7.76 15.07
CA HIS A 207 13.29 -8.99 15.37
C HIS A 207 12.22 -9.26 14.31
N LEU A 208 12.34 -10.40 13.60
CA LEU A 208 11.41 -10.83 12.54
C LEU A 208 10.68 -12.12 12.94
N LYS A 209 9.35 -12.13 12.80
CA LYS A 209 8.45 -13.22 13.19
C LYS A 209 7.17 -13.23 12.36
N GLY A 210 6.58 -14.40 12.13
CA GLY A 210 5.31 -14.53 11.41
C GLY A 210 5.47 -14.23 9.92
N GLU A 211 4.79 -13.17 9.47
CA GLU A 211 4.94 -12.58 8.14
C GLU A 211 6.06 -11.51 8.13
N MET A 212 6.55 -11.15 6.95
CA MET A 212 7.50 -10.04 6.79
C MET A 212 7.43 -9.40 5.41
N THR A 213 7.98 -8.19 5.31
CA THR A 213 8.48 -7.63 4.05
C THR A 213 9.87 -7.05 4.25
N PHE A 214 10.79 -7.36 3.35
CA PHE A 214 12.03 -6.63 3.13
C PHE A 214 11.91 -5.85 1.82
N GLU A 215 12.27 -4.58 1.83
CA GLU A 215 12.40 -3.78 0.60
C GLU A 215 13.66 -2.91 0.64
N ALA A 216 14.32 -2.75 -0.51
CA ALA A 216 15.48 -1.89 -0.68
C ALA A 216 15.75 -1.58 -2.16
N TRP A 217 16.38 -0.44 -2.44
CA TRP A 217 17.02 -0.21 -3.73
C TRP A 217 18.37 -0.94 -3.78
N VAL A 218 18.57 -1.75 -4.83
CA VAL A 218 19.75 -2.64 -4.98
C VAL A 218 20.39 -2.42 -6.35
N TYR A 219 21.71 -2.28 -6.36
CA TYR A 219 22.55 -2.25 -7.56
C TYR A 219 23.62 -3.32 -7.42
N ASN A 220 23.51 -4.45 -8.13
CA ASN A 220 24.48 -5.54 -8.03
C ASN A 220 25.45 -5.52 -9.23
N GLU A 221 26.74 -5.32 -8.98
CA GLU A 221 27.79 -5.33 -10.01
C GLU A 221 28.18 -6.74 -10.48
N ASN A 222 27.96 -7.75 -9.63
CA ASN A 222 28.33 -9.13 -9.90
C ASN A 222 27.28 -10.11 -9.33
N PRO A 223 26.07 -10.20 -9.92
CA PRO A 223 25.06 -11.16 -9.47
C PRO A 223 25.51 -12.62 -9.63
N ASN A 224 26.50 -12.91 -10.47
CA ASN A 224 27.09 -14.24 -10.62
C ASN A 224 28.10 -14.58 -9.50
N ALA A 225 28.29 -13.72 -8.50
CA ALA A 225 29.13 -13.98 -7.33
C ALA A 225 28.58 -15.18 -6.54
N THR A 226 29.39 -16.24 -6.47
CA THR A 226 28.98 -17.57 -5.98
C THR A 226 28.39 -17.49 -4.57
N TRP A 227 27.08 -17.73 -4.47
CA TRP A 227 26.33 -17.67 -3.20
C TRP A 227 26.49 -16.34 -2.45
N SER A 228 26.52 -15.20 -3.15
CA SER A 228 26.48 -13.90 -2.44
C SER A 228 25.12 -13.65 -1.76
N ARG A 229 25.10 -12.75 -0.76
CA ARG A 229 23.91 -12.42 0.04
C ARG A 229 23.62 -10.93 0.00
N LEU A 230 22.35 -10.58 -0.22
CA LEU A 230 21.84 -9.26 0.07
C LEU A 230 21.69 -9.10 1.59
N PHE A 231 21.05 -10.06 2.25
CA PHE A 231 21.11 -10.24 3.70
C PHE A 231 21.05 -11.73 4.11
N ASP A 232 21.56 -12.05 5.30
CA ASP A 232 21.63 -13.40 5.87
C ASP A 232 21.51 -13.28 7.41
N PHE A 233 20.31 -13.56 7.95
CA PHE A 233 19.92 -13.31 9.34
C PHE A 233 19.59 -14.62 10.07
N GLY A 234 20.25 -14.93 11.18
CA GLY A 234 20.03 -16.18 11.90
C GLY A 234 20.89 -16.40 13.14
N ASN A 235 21.18 -17.66 13.43
CA ASN A 235 21.93 -18.12 14.61
C ASN A 235 23.15 -18.98 14.24
N GLY A 236 23.65 -18.83 13.00
CA GLY A 236 24.85 -19.51 12.49
C GLY A 236 24.57 -20.47 11.33
N SER A 237 25.60 -21.21 10.92
CA SER A 237 25.52 -22.20 9.83
C SER A 237 25.33 -23.63 10.41
N PRO A 238 24.21 -24.34 10.17
CA PRO A 238 22.93 -23.89 9.63
C PRO A 238 21.87 -23.77 10.75
N GLY A 239 21.47 -22.54 11.10
CA GLY A 239 20.58 -22.32 12.24
C GLY A 239 19.60 -21.17 12.05
N GLN A 240 18.34 -21.49 11.72
CA GLN A 240 17.20 -20.55 11.73
C GLN A 240 17.35 -19.34 10.79
N ASN A 241 18.05 -19.52 9.68
CA ASN A 241 18.43 -18.44 8.77
C ASN A 241 17.25 -18.01 7.88
N ILE A 242 16.99 -16.70 7.81
CA ILE A 242 16.27 -16.05 6.71
C ILE A 242 17.32 -15.36 5.86
N MET A 243 17.35 -15.61 4.56
CA MET A 243 18.34 -15.01 3.68
C MET A 243 17.78 -14.71 2.29
N VAL A 244 18.26 -13.62 1.72
CA VAL A 244 18.04 -13.22 0.33
C VAL A 244 19.40 -13.06 -0.33
N GLY A 245 19.60 -13.65 -1.50
CA GLY A 245 20.91 -13.69 -2.14
C GLY A 245 20.88 -14.15 -3.58
N PHE A 246 22.05 -14.51 -4.11
CA PHE A 246 22.23 -14.91 -5.51
C PHE A 246 22.69 -16.37 -5.58
N TYR A 247 21.94 -17.18 -6.34
CA TYR A 247 21.98 -18.63 -6.25
C TYR A 247 23.15 -19.22 -7.02
N SER A 248 24.05 -19.92 -6.31
CA SER A 248 25.27 -20.46 -6.90
C SER A 248 25.98 -19.38 -7.74
N ASN A 249 26.44 -19.70 -8.95
CA ASN A 249 27.02 -18.76 -9.91
C ASN A 249 26.04 -18.37 -11.07
N SER A 250 24.73 -18.54 -10.87
CA SER A 250 23.72 -18.40 -11.93
C SER A 250 23.24 -16.97 -12.20
N GLY A 251 23.46 -16.05 -11.25
CA GLY A 251 22.89 -14.71 -11.27
C GLY A 251 21.44 -14.62 -10.80
N GLN A 252 20.76 -15.76 -10.60
CA GLN A 252 19.35 -15.80 -10.17
C GLN A 252 19.23 -15.42 -8.70
N MET A 253 18.28 -14.54 -8.35
CA MET A 253 18.03 -14.19 -6.95
C MET A 253 17.21 -15.29 -6.26
N PHE A 254 17.44 -15.53 -4.98
CA PHE A 254 16.69 -16.49 -4.18
C PHE A 254 16.26 -15.92 -2.83
N LEU A 255 15.18 -16.51 -2.28
CA LEU A 255 14.74 -16.36 -0.89
C LEU A 255 14.76 -17.75 -0.24
N HIS A 256 15.32 -17.82 0.96
CA HIS A 256 15.46 -19.05 1.74
C HIS A 256 15.03 -18.79 3.19
N ASN A 257 14.21 -19.68 3.74
CA ASN A 257 13.85 -19.70 5.16
C ASN A 257 14.15 -21.10 5.74
N TYR A 258 14.92 -21.15 6.82
CA TYR A 258 15.32 -22.36 7.56
C TYR A 258 14.66 -22.43 8.94
N ASP A 259 14.18 -23.61 9.33
CA ASP A 259 13.68 -23.86 10.69
C ASP A 259 14.78 -24.37 11.66
N MET A 260 14.42 -24.62 12.93
CA MET A 260 15.34 -25.20 13.93
C MET A 260 15.76 -26.66 13.65
N ASN A 261 15.07 -27.36 12.76
CA ASN A 261 15.36 -28.75 12.40
C ASN A 261 16.21 -28.84 11.11
N ASN A 262 16.64 -27.70 10.56
CA ASN A 262 17.29 -27.59 9.26
C ASN A 262 16.40 -28.08 8.09
N ASN A 263 15.08 -28.02 8.25
CA ASN A 263 14.16 -28.01 7.11
C ASN A 263 14.24 -26.63 6.45
N ASN A 264 14.01 -26.59 5.14
CA ASN A 264 13.99 -25.35 4.39
C ASN A 264 12.83 -25.28 3.39
N GLY A 265 12.41 -24.05 3.12
CA GLY A 265 11.74 -23.70 1.88
C GLY A 265 12.55 -22.66 1.12
N GLU A 266 12.63 -22.82 -0.19
CA GLU A 266 13.45 -22.02 -1.10
C GLU A 266 12.65 -21.66 -2.35
N ILE A 267 12.73 -20.40 -2.77
CA ILE A 267 12.29 -19.97 -4.09
C ILE A 267 13.44 -19.27 -4.82
N ILE A 268 13.62 -19.62 -6.09
CA ILE A 268 14.65 -19.07 -6.97
C ILE A 268 13.94 -18.40 -8.16
N VAL A 269 14.34 -17.18 -8.49
CA VAL A 269 13.87 -16.44 -9.66
C VAL A 269 14.33 -17.15 -10.94
N GLY A 270 13.46 -17.28 -11.93
CA GLY A 270 13.76 -18.02 -13.17
C GLY A 270 14.83 -17.38 -14.04
N GLU A 271 15.06 -16.07 -13.88
CA GLU A 271 15.96 -15.23 -14.66
C GLU A 271 17.09 -14.61 -13.80
N PRO A 272 18.25 -14.28 -14.39
CA PRO A 272 19.34 -13.62 -13.67
C PRO A 272 18.98 -12.16 -13.35
N PHE A 273 19.47 -11.67 -12.21
CA PHE A 273 19.30 -10.30 -11.76
C PHE A 273 20.01 -9.29 -12.70
N PRO A 274 19.41 -8.11 -12.99
CA PRO A 274 20.03 -7.06 -13.80
C PRO A 274 21.37 -6.58 -13.23
N ALA A 275 22.47 -6.93 -13.89
CA ALA A 275 23.80 -6.51 -13.47
C ALA A 275 24.03 -5.01 -13.74
N SER A 276 24.58 -4.30 -12.77
CA SER A 276 24.94 -2.88 -12.85
C SER A 276 23.76 -1.95 -13.21
N GLN A 277 22.58 -2.25 -12.66
CA GLN A 277 21.38 -1.42 -12.75
C GLN A 277 20.75 -1.29 -11.36
N TRP A 278 20.09 -0.16 -11.09
CA TRP A 278 19.26 0.00 -9.90
C TRP A 278 17.93 -0.72 -10.11
N VAL A 279 17.57 -1.56 -9.15
CA VAL A 279 16.32 -2.31 -9.09
C VAL A 279 15.77 -2.18 -7.67
N HIS A 280 14.51 -1.82 -7.49
CA HIS A 280 13.86 -1.93 -6.20
C HIS A 280 13.55 -3.41 -5.96
N VAL A 281 14.01 -3.98 -4.85
CA VAL A 281 13.86 -5.40 -4.55
C VAL A 281 12.91 -5.53 -3.37
N GLU A 282 11.73 -6.11 -3.61
CA GLU A 282 10.75 -6.39 -2.57
C GLU A 282 10.62 -7.90 -2.34
N VAL A 283 10.75 -8.34 -1.09
CA VAL A 283 10.73 -9.75 -0.70
C VAL A 283 9.79 -9.94 0.48
N ILE A 284 8.72 -10.70 0.28
CA ILE A 284 7.63 -10.92 1.24
C ILE A 284 7.61 -12.39 1.67
N ILE A 285 7.27 -12.64 2.93
CA ILE A 285 6.75 -13.95 3.39
C ILE A 285 5.42 -13.67 4.06
N ASP A 286 4.34 -14.28 3.58
CA ASP A 286 3.00 -14.11 4.17
C ASP A 286 2.77 -15.01 5.40
N GLU A 287 1.63 -14.83 6.07
CA GLU A 287 1.22 -15.62 7.24
C GLU A 287 1.14 -17.13 6.97
N ASN A 288 0.97 -17.53 5.70
CA ASN A 288 0.89 -18.93 5.26
C ASN A 288 2.29 -19.50 4.90
N GLY A 289 3.34 -18.69 4.96
CA GLY A 289 4.70 -19.09 4.59
C GLY A 289 4.89 -19.20 3.09
N ILE A 290 4.11 -18.48 2.28
CA ILE A 290 4.39 -18.28 0.86
C ILE A 290 5.33 -17.08 0.74
N GLY A 291 6.47 -17.31 0.08
CA GLY A 291 7.44 -16.28 -0.25
C GLY A 291 7.09 -15.65 -1.60
N TYR A 292 7.37 -14.36 -1.74
CA TYR A 292 7.26 -13.61 -2.98
C TYR A 292 8.52 -12.76 -3.18
N ILE A 293 8.98 -12.66 -4.42
CA ILE A 293 10.08 -11.80 -4.86
C ILE A 293 9.55 -10.94 -6.00
N TYR A 294 9.62 -9.63 -5.82
CA TYR A 294 9.33 -8.61 -6.83
C TYR A 294 10.61 -7.84 -7.18
N TRP A 295 10.69 -7.33 -8.40
CA TRP A 295 11.67 -6.34 -8.85
C TRP A 295 10.91 -5.16 -9.46
N ASP A 296 11.16 -3.95 -8.95
CA ASP A 296 10.48 -2.70 -9.32
C ASP A 296 8.94 -2.75 -9.18
N GLY A 297 8.43 -3.58 -8.26
CA GLY A 297 7.01 -3.89 -8.08
C GLY A 297 6.46 -4.99 -8.99
N VAL A 298 7.26 -5.57 -9.89
CA VAL A 298 6.85 -6.66 -10.79
C VAL A 298 7.19 -8.02 -10.19
N LEU A 299 6.21 -8.90 -10.01
CA LEU A 299 6.41 -10.24 -9.42
C LEU A 299 7.35 -11.09 -10.31
N LYS A 300 8.44 -11.57 -9.72
CA LYS A 300 9.44 -12.43 -10.36
C LYS A 300 9.35 -13.89 -9.93
N LYS A 301 8.97 -14.14 -8.68
CA LYS A 301 8.77 -15.49 -8.17
C LYS A 301 7.85 -15.51 -6.96
N SER A 302 7.03 -16.55 -6.85
CA SER A 302 6.39 -16.95 -5.59
C SER A 302 6.50 -18.45 -5.36
N GLY A 303 6.23 -18.89 -4.14
CA GLY A 303 6.19 -20.31 -3.75
C GLY A 303 6.38 -20.50 -2.23
N SER A 304 6.10 -21.69 -1.73
CA SER A 304 6.21 -21.96 -0.29
C SER A 304 7.67 -21.92 0.19
N VAL A 305 7.95 -21.05 1.17
CA VAL A 305 9.23 -20.98 1.89
C VAL A 305 9.10 -21.39 3.36
N GLY A 306 7.87 -21.55 3.86
CA GLY A 306 7.58 -21.80 5.28
C GLY A 306 7.48 -20.51 6.09
N THR A 307 6.79 -20.58 7.23
CA THR A 307 6.54 -19.41 8.10
C THR A 307 7.77 -19.00 8.91
N ILE A 308 7.86 -17.73 9.32
CA ILE A 308 8.96 -17.28 10.18
C ILE A 308 8.66 -17.61 11.63
N VAL A 309 9.50 -18.46 12.22
CA VAL A 309 9.43 -18.79 13.65
C VAL A 309 9.83 -17.58 14.49
N ASP A 310 9.01 -17.25 15.50
CA ASP A 310 9.29 -16.19 16.50
C ASP A 310 10.50 -16.60 17.37
N THR A 311 11.68 -16.11 17.00
CA THR A 311 12.95 -16.54 17.61
C THR A 311 14.00 -15.43 17.51
N PRO A 312 14.77 -15.14 18.58
CA PRO A 312 15.87 -14.19 18.50
C PRO A 312 16.95 -14.69 17.53
N ARG A 313 17.43 -13.81 16.64
CA ARG A 313 18.54 -14.07 15.73
C ARG A 313 19.72 -13.19 16.13
N ALA A 314 20.79 -13.84 16.58
CA ALA A 314 21.95 -13.17 17.18
C ALA A 314 23.05 -12.80 16.17
N ILE A 315 22.95 -13.28 14.92
CA ILE A 315 23.95 -13.05 13.88
C ILE A 315 23.21 -12.63 12.61
N ASN A 316 23.29 -11.35 12.27
CA ASN A 316 22.55 -10.76 11.16
C ASN A 316 23.47 -9.90 10.30
N TYR A 317 23.59 -10.25 9.01
CA TYR A 317 24.47 -9.55 8.07
C TYR A 317 23.69 -8.99 6.88
N ILE A 318 24.10 -7.81 6.41
CA ILE A 318 23.77 -7.29 5.07
C ILE A 318 25.07 -7.32 4.26
N GLY A 319 25.02 -7.84 3.03
CA GLY A 319 26.16 -7.96 2.12
C GLY A 319 27.12 -9.15 2.35
N ARG A 320 26.84 -10.01 3.33
CA ARG A 320 27.70 -11.17 3.71
C ARG A 320 26.87 -12.39 4.08
N SER A 321 27.42 -13.59 3.88
CA SER A 321 26.86 -14.85 4.40
C SER A 321 27.48 -15.33 5.72
N HIS A 322 26.70 -16.11 6.46
CA HIS A 322 27.18 -16.98 7.55
C HIS A 322 28.24 -17.99 7.12
N TRP A 323 28.25 -18.39 5.85
CA TRP A 323 29.21 -19.34 5.30
C TRP A 323 30.47 -18.62 4.80
N GLY A 324 31.60 -18.85 5.47
CA GLY A 324 32.86 -18.16 5.15
C GLY A 324 33.49 -18.51 3.79
N GLN A 325 32.97 -19.49 3.06
CA GLN A 325 33.38 -19.80 1.69
C GLN A 325 32.54 -19.10 0.60
N ASP A 326 31.42 -18.49 0.97
CA ASP A 326 30.51 -17.82 0.06
C ASP A 326 31.01 -16.40 -0.27
N ALA A 327 30.66 -15.85 -1.44
CA ALA A 327 31.12 -14.54 -1.85
C ALA A 327 30.44 -13.40 -1.07
N TYR A 328 31.15 -12.28 -0.87
CA TYR A 328 30.55 -11.04 -0.38
C TYR A 328 29.74 -10.39 -1.51
N PHE A 329 28.76 -9.57 -1.15
CA PHE A 329 28.02 -8.75 -2.10
C PHE A 329 28.95 -7.70 -2.72
N LYS A 330 28.76 -7.43 -4.02
CA LYS A 330 29.47 -6.37 -4.74
C LYS A 330 28.49 -5.44 -5.43
N GLY A 331 28.53 -4.16 -5.08
CA GLY A 331 27.61 -3.16 -5.59
C GLY A 331 27.12 -2.25 -4.49
N LYS A 332 25.89 -1.75 -4.59
CA LYS A 332 25.33 -0.72 -3.72
C LYS A 332 23.94 -1.13 -3.24
N ILE A 333 23.59 -0.70 -2.03
CA ILE A 333 22.24 -0.85 -1.45
C ILE A 333 21.83 0.50 -0.86
N ARG A 334 20.54 0.81 -0.90
CA ARG A 334 19.96 2.02 -0.29
C ARG A 334 18.54 1.75 0.21
N ASP A 335 18.09 2.56 1.17
CA ASP A 335 16.68 2.62 1.60
C ASP A 335 16.15 1.27 2.10
N ILE A 336 16.86 0.69 3.06
CA ILE A 336 16.57 -0.66 3.55
C ILE A 336 15.43 -0.58 4.56
N ARG A 337 14.35 -1.32 4.30
CA ARG A 337 13.16 -1.36 5.16
C ARG A 337 12.77 -2.79 5.47
N PHE A 338 12.40 -3.02 6.72
CA PHE A 338 11.87 -4.28 7.24
C PHE A 338 10.52 -4.03 7.88
N TRP A 339 9.53 -4.82 7.49
CA TRP A 339 8.17 -4.81 8.01
C TRP A 339 7.84 -6.15 8.68
N ASP A 340 7.04 -6.16 9.75
CA ASP A 340 6.42 -7.36 10.34
C ASP A 340 5.02 -7.64 9.77
N THR A 341 4.77 -7.15 8.56
CA THR A 341 3.56 -7.38 7.76
C THR A 341 3.91 -7.76 6.31
N ALA A 342 3.05 -8.55 5.67
CA ALA A 342 3.10 -8.80 4.24
C ALA A 342 2.50 -7.60 3.48
N ARG A 343 3.37 -6.83 2.81
CA ARG A 343 3.00 -5.59 2.11
C ARG A 343 2.37 -5.92 0.76
N THR A 344 1.29 -5.22 0.40
CA THR A 344 0.60 -5.44 -0.89
C THR A 344 1.34 -4.77 -2.05
N PRO A 345 1.20 -5.23 -3.32
CA PRO A 345 1.83 -4.59 -4.47
C PRO A 345 1.54 -3.08 -4.60
N GLN A 346 0.32 -2.65 -4.30
CA GLN A 346 -0.04 -1.22 -4.24
C GLN A 346 0.78 -0.47 -3.18
N GLN A 347 0.85 -1.02 -1.97
CA GLN A 347 1.60 -0.42 -0.87
C GLN A 347 3.10 -0.31 -1.18
N LEU A 348 3.65 -1.23 -1.97
CA LEU A 348 5.03 -1.19 -2.45
C LEU A 348 5.21 -0.10 -3.51
N ASP A 349 4.33 -0.02 -4.51
CA ASP A 349 4.41 1.01 -5.57
C ASP A 349 4.27 2.44 -5.02
N GLU A 350 3.33 2.66 -4.10
CA GLU A 350 3.11 3.95 -3.44
C GLU A 350 4.34 4.45 -2.66
N ASN A 351 5.14 3.53 -2.09
CA ASN A 351 6.20 3.85 -1.14
C ASN A 351 7.64 3.63 -1.66
N LYS A 352 7.88 2.83 -2.71
CA LYS A 352 9.27 2.55 -3.20
C LYS A 352 10.05 3.80 -3.64
N ASN A 353 9.33 4.84 -4.07
CA ASN A 353 9.90 6.12 -4.50
C ASN A 353 9.81 7.22 -3.43
N ARG A 354 9.40 6.90 -2.20
CA ARG A 354 9.19 7.86 -1.10
C ARG A 354 10.05 7.51 0.10
N MET A 355 10.65 8.52 0.72
CA MET A 355 11.14 8.39 2.09
C MET A 355 9.96 8.25 3.04
N LEU A 356 10.05 7.27 3.94
CA LEU A 356 9.12 7.06 5.04
C LEU A 356 9.52 7.90 6.27
N THR A 357 8.61 7.99 7.24
CA THR A 357 8.82 8.73 8.50
C THR A 357 9.49 7.88 9.58
N GLY A 358 9.43 6.55 9.48
CA GLY A 358 9.84 5.61 10.52
C GLY A 358 8.71 5.22 11.48
N HIS A 359 7.55 5.85 11.38
CA HIS A 359 6.41 5.61 12.28
C HIS A 359 5.23 4.88 11.61
N GLU A 360 5.45 4.34 10.42
CA GLU A 360 4.46 3.57 9.66
C GLU A 360 4.07 2.27 10.37
N THR A 361 2.77 1.95 10.35
CA THR A 361 2.24 0.72 10.96
C THR A 361 2.89 -0.52 10.33
N GLY A 362 3.48 -1.36 11.18
CA GLY A 362 4.18 -2.59 10.77
C GLY A 362 5.64 -2.41 10.36
N LEU A 363 6.16 -1.19 10.31
CA LEU A 363 7.59 -0.95 10.02
C LEU A 363 8.42 -1.31 11.26
N VAL A 364 9.31 -2.30 11.16
CA VAL A 364 10.12 -2.81 12.28
C VAL A 364 11.60 -2.46 12.21
N GLY A 365 12.11 -2.03 11.06
CA GLY A 365 13.43 -1.40 10.95
C GLY A 365 13.55 -0.62 9.66
N TYR A 366 14.18 0.55 9.69
CA TYR A 366 14.23 1.46 8.55
C TYR A 366 15.54 2.24 8.52
N MET A 367 16.42 1.86 7.60
CA MET A 367 17.76 2.42 7.40
C MET A 367 17.80 3.14 6.04
N PRO A 368 17.33 4.40 5.95
CA PRO A 368 17.28 5.20 4.72
C PRO A 368 18.66 5.62 4.17
N MET A 369 19.72 5.41 4.96
CA MET A 369 21.11 5.79 4.64
C MET A 369 21.28 7.32 4.45
N LEU A 370 20.85 8.10 5.45
CA LEU A 370 20.90 9.57 5.43
C LEU A 370 22.25 10.14 5.87
N GLU A 371 23.08 9.33 6.50
CA GLU A 371 24.30 9.73 7.21
C GLU A 371 25.41 10.19 6.26
N GLY A 372 25.48 9.53 5.10
CA GLY A 372 26.42 9.77 4.02
C GLY A 372 27.90 9.56 4.33
N GLN A 373 28.26 9.20 5.57
CA GLN A 373 29.61 8.95 6.08
C GLN A 373 29.53 8.42 7.53
N GLY A 374 30.61 7.80 8.02
CA GLY A 374 30.70 7.20 9.36
C GLY A 374 30.27 5.73 9.41
N ASP A 375 30.52 5.08 10.54
CA ASP A 375 30.55 3.60 10.62
C ASP A 375 29.22 2.94 11.05
N TYR A 376 28.12 3.68 11.01
CA TYR A 376 26.80 3.20 11.42
C TYR A 376 25.70 3.60 10.44
N LEU A 377 24.78 2.67 10.15
CA LEU A 377 23.46 2.96 9.61
C LEU A 377 22.51 3.22 10.78
N ASN A 378 21.83 4.36 10.80
CA ASN A 378 20.81 4.64 11.81
C ASN A 378 19.46 4.07 11.39
N ASP A 379 18.73 3.57 12.37
CA ASP A 379 17.31 3.26 12.26
C ASP A 379 16.45 4.50 12.55
N LEU A 380 15.47 4.79 11.69
CA LEU A 380 14.47 5.83 11.94
C LEU A 380 13.20 5.32 12.64
N THR A 381 13.02 4.01 12.86
CA THR A 381 11.82 3.54 13.59
C THR A 381 11.84 3.84 15.09
N GLY A 382 13.00 4.22 15.63
CA GLY A 382 13.18 4.48 17.05
C GLY A 382 13.20 3.19 17.89
N LYS A 383 13.44 2.03 17.27
CA LYS A 383 13.45 0.71 17.92
C LYS A 383 14.86 0.26 18.37
N GLU A 384 15.81 1.20 18.44
CA GLU A 384 17.21 0.98 18.83
C GLU A 384 17.93 -0.08 17.97
N ILE A 385 17.53 -0.21 16.70
CA ILE A 385 18.26 -1.02 15.72
C ILE A 385 19.53 -0.30 15.31
N SER A 386 20.64 -1.04 15.24
CA SER A 386 21.95 -0.52 14.85
C SER A 386 22.56 -1.37 13.75
N GLY A 387 23.00 -0.73 12.67
CA GLY A 387 23.74 -1.36 11.58
C GLY A 387 25.21 -0.94 11.61
N ASN A 388 26.12 -1.72 12.19
CA ASN A 388 27.56 -1.38 12.18
C ASN A 388 28.14 -1.68 10.81
N ILE A 389 28.77 -0.70 10.17
CA ILE A 389 29.43 -0.81 8.87
C ILE A 389 30.84 -1.36 9.06
N ILE A 390 31.22 -2.36 8.27
CA ILE A 390 32.52 -3.00 8.30
C ILE A 390 33.20 -2.80 6.94
N GLU A 391 34.25 -1.97 6.92
CA GLU A 391 35.12 -1.69 5.75
C GLU A 391 34.44 -1.09 4.50
N SER A 392 33.11 -0.97 4.46
CA SER A 392 32.35 -0.39 3.34
C SER A 392 32.53 1.13 3.24
N GLU A 393 32.67 1.64 2.02
CA GLU A 393 32.79 3.09 1.77
C GLU A 393 31.44 3.72 1.41
N TRP A 394 31.27 4.99 1.79
CA TRP A 394 30.14 5.83 1.39
C TRP A 394 30.43 6.53 0.07
N VAL A 395 29.74 6.13 -1.00
CA VAL A 395 29.96 6.64 -2.36
C VAL A 395 28.83 7.57 -2.81
N ASP A 396 29.20 8.55 -3.62
CA ASP A 396 28.25 9.36 -4.38
C ASP A 396 27.80 8.58 -5.62
N ASP A 397 26.49 8.37 -5.78
CA ASP A 397 25.91 7.83 -7.02
C ASP A 397 24.70 8.66 -7.45
N ALA A 398 24.91 9.56 -8.42
CA ALA A 398 23.84 10.39 -8.98
C ALA A 398 22.80 9.60 -9.81
N SER A 399 23.03 8.30 -10.07
CA SER A 399 22.02 7.40 -10.65
C SER A 399 21.15 6.71 -9.61
N ALA A 400 21.47 6.87 -8.31
CA ALA A 400 20.68 6.30 -7.24
C ALA A 400 19.30 6.98 -7.14
N PRO A 401 18.21 6.20 -7.13
CA PRO A 401 16.88 6.75 -6.87
C PRO A 401 16.78 7.34 -5.45
N LEU A 402 15.78 8.22 -5.28
CA LEU A 402 15.50 9.10 -4.13
C LEU A 402 16.24 10.46 -4.14
N ALA A 403 15.47 11.52 -4.42
CA ALA A 403 15.85 12.93 -4.33
C ALA A 403 14.67 13.78 -3.81
N VAL A 404 14.93 14.95 -3.21
CA VAL A 404 13.87 15.84 -2.71
C VAL A 404 13.02 16.34 -3.87
N SER A 405 11.74 16.01 -3.88
CA SER A 405 10.82 16.37 -4.96
C SER A 405 9.85 17.46 -4.49
N ILE A 406 9.77 18.54 -5.25
CA ILE A 406 8.78 19.62 -5.08
C ILE A 406 8.03 19.85 -6.38
N MET A 407 6.84 20.45 -6.30
CA MET A 407 6.17 20.96 -7.50
C MET A 407 6.84 22.27 -7.95
N GLU A 408 6.69 22.63 -9.22
CA GLU A 408 7.09 23.96 -9.70
C GLU A 408 6.31 25.05 -8.95
N ASN A 409 6.96 26.19 -8.76
CA ASN A 409 6.42 27.34 -8.03
C ASN A 409 6.07 27.08 -6.54
N THR A 410 6.37 25.89 -5.99
CA THR A 410 6.45 25.66 -4.53
C THR A 410 7.89 25.79 -4.04
N ASP A 411 8.09 25.71 -2.73
CA ASP A 411 9.41 25.76 -2.10
C ASP A 411 9.63 24.55 -1.18
N THR A 412 10.84 24.43 -0.63
CA THR A 412 11.23 23.26 0.18
C THR A 412 11.00 23.44 1.69
N ALA A 413 10.17 24.38 2.16
CA ALA A 413 10.09 24.73 3.59
C ALA A 413 9.77 23.53 4.50
N GLU A 414 8.81 22.68 4.12
CA GLU A 414 8.46 21.46 4.89
C GLU A 414 9.48 20.31 4.70
N LEU A 415 10.33 20.36 3.67
CA LEU A 415 11.21 19.26 3.26
C LEU A 415 12.67 19.43 3.69
N LEU A 416 13.12 20.66 3.96
CA LEU A 416 14.47 20.93 4.49
C LEU A 416 14.44 21.46 5.94
N HIS A 417 13.26 21.45 6.58
CA HIS A 417 13.16 21.62 8.02
C HIS A 417 14.06 20.60 8.73
N GLY A 418 14.87 21.08 9.67
CA GLY A 418 15.80 20.24 10.43
C GLY A 418 17.14 19.93 9.75
N ALA A 419 17.53 20.61 8.66
CA ALA A 419 18.91 20.54 8.17
C ALA A 419 19.92 21.08 9.22
N TYR A 420 21.06 20.43 9.40
CA TYR A 420 22.06 20.79 10.42
C TYR A 420 23.48 20.36 10.05
N ILE A 421 24.49 20.93 10.72
CA ILE A 421 25.87 20.45 10.69
C ILE A 421 26.10 19.54 11.91
N LEU A 422 26.49 18.30 11.67
CA LEU A 422 27.12 17.44 12.68
C LEU A 422 28.63 17.64 12.61
N ASP A 423 29.29 17.74 13.75
CA ASP A 423 30.71 18.09 13.88
C ASP A 423 31.06 17.68 15.32
N PRO A 424 31.81 16.58 15.54
CA PRO A 424 32.15 16.08 16.87
C PRO A 424 32.93 17.11 17.70
N ASP A 425 34.04 17.63 17.15
CA ASP A 425 34.94 18.60 17.76
C ASP A 425 34.28 19.90 18.25
N ALA A 426 33.33 20.42 17.47
CA ALA A 426 32.60 21.64 17.83
C ALA A 426 31.62 21.47 19.00
N GLU A 427 31.36 20.24 19.49
CA GLU A 427 30.68 20.01 20.78
C GLU A 427 31.67 19.99 21.97
N ASP A 428 32.88 19.46 21.77
CA ASP A 428 33.91 19.37 22.83
C ASP A 428 34.48 20.73 23.22
N THR A 429 34.60 21.63 22.25
CA THR A 429 35.02 23.01 22.49
C THR A 429 33.82 23.91 22.80
N GLN A 430 33.63 24.28 24.08
CA GLN A 430 32.56 25.18 24.51
C GLN A 430 32.63 26.56 23.80
N GLY A 431 31.84 26.71 22.73
CA GLY A 431 31.79 27.91 21.90
C GLY A 431 32.58 27.85 20.59
N GLY A 432 32.96 26.64 20.12
CA GLY A 432 33.54 26.41 18.79
C GLY A 432 32.74 27.09 17.69
N GLN A 433 33.45 27.67 16.71
CA GLN A 433 32.83 28.38 15.58
C GLN A 433 32.90 27.49 14.34
N ILE A 434 31.86 27.56 13.51
CA ILE A 434 31.83 26.93 12.18
C ILE A 434 31.41 27.96 11.13
N THR A 435 31.88 27.77 9.91
CA THR A 435 31.44 28.51 8.72
C THR A 435 30.72 27.57 7.76
N VAL A 436 29.57 27.99 7.22
CA VAL A 436 28.77 27.23 6.25
C VAL A 436 28.44 28.09 5.04
N GLU A 437 28.84 27.64 3.86
CA GLU A 437 28.50 28.24 2.57
C GLU A 437 27.39 27.44 1.88
N LEU A 438 26.37 28.13 1.36
CA LEU A 438 25.25 27.59 0.60
C LEU A 438 25.22 28.29 -0.76
N GLU A 439 25.14 27.54 -1.86
CA GLU A 439 25.10 28.07 -3.24
C GLU A 439 24.14 27.25 -4.12
N VAL A 440 23.31 27.91 -4.93
CA VAL A 440 22.46 27.27 -5.96
C VAL A 440 22.75 27.88 -7.34
N PRO A 441 22.77 27.09 -8.44
CA PRO A 441 22.97 27.63 -9.78
C PRO A 441 21.85 28.61 -10.23
N GLN A 442 20.66 28.46 -9.66
CA GLN A 442 19.46 29.23 -9.95
C GLN A 442 18.46 29.14 -8.80
N GLY A 443 17.59 30.15 -8.65
CA GLY A 443 16.63 30.24 -7.54
C GLY A 443 17.14 31.10 -6.37
N SER A 444 16.57 30.92 -5.19
CA SER A 444 17.00 31.61 -3.96
C SER A 444 17.00 30.71 -2.73
N ILE A 445 17.96 30.96 -1.84
CA ILE A 445 18.16 30.27 -0.56
C ILE A 445 17.72 31.21 0.57
N GLN A 446 16.92 30.71 1.50
CA GLN A 446 16.50 31.40 2.71
C GLN A 446 16.82 30.58 3.96
N VAL A 447 17.21 31.25 5.04
CA VAL A 447 17.44 30.66 6.38
C VAL A 447 16.82 31.55 7.46
N ALA A 448 16.57 30.98 8.65
CA ALA A 448 16.07 31.74 9.79
C ALA A 448 17.10 32.72 10.35
N ALA A 449 16.62 33.84 10.90
CA ALA A 449 17.45 34.80 11.63
C ALA A 449 17.75 34.30 13.05
N ALA A 450 18.86 33.57 13.22
CA ALA A 450 19.33 33.09 14.52
C ALA A 450 20.27 34.10 15.23
N SER A 451 20.12 34.24 16.55
CA SER A 451 21.02 35.08 17.36
C SER A 451 22.39 34.40 17.49
N GLY A 452 23.46 35.12 17.15
CA GLY A 452 24.84 34.60 17.20
C GLY A 452 25.35 34.04 15.87
N VAL A 453 24.53 34.07 14.80
CA VAL A 453 24.98 33.83 13.42
C VAL A 453 25.20 35.17 12.71
N SER A 454 26.26 35.23 11.91
CA SER A 454 26.57 36.35 11.03
C SER A 454 26.62 35.89 9.58
N ILE A 455 26.12 36.71 8.66
CA ILE A 455 26.29 36.50 7.22
C ILE A 455 27.61 37.18 6.82
N THR A 456 28.59 36.38 6.40
CA THR A 456 29.95 36.87 6.08
C THR A 456 30.14 37.14 4.59
N ALA A 457 29.38 36.45 3.73
CA ALA A 457 29.27 36.71 2.30
C ALA A 457 27.87 36.33 1.77
N GLY A 458 27.49 36.84 0.60
CA GLY A 458 26.17 36.64 0.03
C GLY A 458 25.06 37.41 0.77
N ALA A 459 23.81 36.98 0.58
CA ALA A 459 22.65 37.58 1.25
C ALA A 459 21.49 36.57 1.41
N ASN A 460 20.75 36.66 2.52
CA ASN A 460 19.56 35.84 2.74
C ASN A 460 18.48 36.16 1.69
N GLY A 461 17.91 35.14 1.04
CA GLY A 461 17.02 35.30 -0.11
C GLY A 461 17.73 35.48 -1.46
N SER A 462 19.00 35.08 -1.58
CA SER A 462 19.75 35.12 -2.85
C SER A 462 20.30 33.73 -3.22
N ALA A 463 20.97 33.61 -4.36
CA ALA A 463 21.50 32.34 -4.86
C ALA A 463 22.72 31.82 -4.08
N ALA A 464 23.37 32.65 -3.26
CA ALA A 464 24.52 32.24 -2.44
C ALA A 464 24.54 32.96 -1.09
N LEU A 465 24.96 32.24 -0.04
CA LEU A 465 24.92 32.68 1.36
C LEU A 465 26.01 32.00 2.18
N THR A 466 26.84 32.77 2.90
CA THR A 466 27.82 32.23 3.86
C THR A 466 27.47 32.66 5.28
N LEU A 467 27.26 31.67 6.14
CA LEU A 467 26.94 31.81 7.56
C LEU A 467 28.19 31.52 8.40
N ARG A 468 28.37 32.25 9.50
CA ARG A 468 29.40 31.99 10.51
C ARG A 468 28.87 32.24 11.91
N GLY A 469 29.05 31.29 12.81
CA GLY A 469 28.53 31.33 14.19
C GLY A 469 28.98 30.11 15.00
N THR A 470 28.40 29.89 16.19
CA THR A 470 28.57 28.60 16.88
C THR A 470 27.74 27.51 16.21
N LYS A 471 28.15 26.25 16.29
CA LYS A 471 27.43 25.10 15.70
C LYS A 471 25.93 25.12 16.04
N THR A 472 25.58 25.28 17.31
CA THR A 472 24.17 25.36 17.76
C THR A 472 23.39 26.51 17.08
N ALA A 473 24.00 27.68 16.93
CA ALA A 473 23.33 28.84 16.35
C ALA A 473 23.19 28.71 14.82
N VAL A 474 24.22 28.17 14.15
CA VAL A 474 24.19 27.86 12.72
C VAL A 474 23.14 26.78 12.42
N ASN A 475 23.06 25.73 13.24
CA ASN A 475 22.05 24.68 13.13
C ASN A 475 20.62 25.21 13.37
N GLN A 476 20.43 26.19 14.26
CA GLN A 476 19.14 26.88 14.40
C GLN A 476 18.75 27.71 13.17
N ALA A 477 19.72 28.28 12.44
CA ALA A 477 19.46 28.98 11.18
C ALA A 477 19.13 28.01 10.03
N LEU A 478 19.92 26.92 9.90
CA LEU A 478 19.74 25.86 8.91
C LEU A 478 18.48 25.02 9.15
N GLY A 479 18.01 24.91 10.40
CA GLY A 479 16.80 24.20 10.73
C GLY A 479 15.51 24.73 10.07
N GLN A 480 15.56 25.92 9.46
CA GLN A 480 14.52 26.49 8.59
C GLN A 480 15.08 26.87 7.20
N LEU A 481 16.00 26.06 6.68
CA LEU A 481 16.52 26.20 5.32
C LEU A 481 15.39 26.04 4.31
N LYS A 482 15.30 26.98 3.37
CA LYS A 482 14.31 26.99 2.29
C LYS A 482 15.01 27.29 0.98
N TYR A 483 14.83 26.41 0.00
CA TYR A 483 15.12 26.67 -1.40
C TYR A 483 13.82 27.03 -2.12
N THR A 484 13.86 28.09 -2.94
CA THR A 484 12.77 28.46 -3.85
C THR A 484 13.30 28.46 -5.29
N PRO A 485 12.79 27.59 -6.19
CA PRO A 485 13.20 27.59 -7.58
C PRO A 485 12.76 28.86 -8.32
N PRO A 486 13.37 29.20 -9.47
CA PRO A 486 12.84 30.23 -10.35
C PRO A 486 11.41 29.91 -10.78
N LEU A 487 10.60 30.96 -11.04
CA LEU A 487 9.26 30.80 -11.62
C LEU A 487 9.35 30.00 -12.93
N ASN A 488 8.51 28.97 -13.08
CA ASN A 488 8.46 28.06 -14.24
C ASN A 488 9.76 27.26 -14.50
N PHE A 489 10.63 27.10 -13.49
CA PHE A 489 11.71 26.12 -13.54
C PHE A 489 11.17 24.72 -13.19
N TYR A 490 11.52 23.72 -14.00
CA TYR A 490 11.24 22.31 -13.77
C TYR A 490 12.45 21.46 -14.19
N GLY A 491 12.55 20.25 -13.65
CA GLY A 491 13.69 19.35 -13.80
C GLY A 491 14.63 19.36 -12.59
N LEU A 492 15.81 18.77 -12.75
CA LEU A 492 16.80 18.57 -11.68
C LEU A 492 17.66 19.83 -11.48
N THR A 493 17.81 20.25 -10.23
CA THR A 493 18.76 21.28 -9.78
C THR A 493 19.48 20.82 -8.51
N TYR A 494 20.46 21.57 -8.03
CA TYR A 494 21.20 21.25 -6.82
C TYR A 494 21.56 22.49 -6.00
N MET A 495 21.83 22.28 -4.71
CA MET A 495 22.47 23.22 -3.79
C MET A 495 23.83 22.66 -3.38
N ASP A 496 24.90 23.38 -3.70
CA ASP A 496 26.23 23.16 -3.13
C ASP A 496 26.23 23.67 -1.68
N VAL A 497 26.68 22.84 -0.75
CA VAL A 497 26.82 23.19 0.67
C VAL A 497 28.20 22.82 1.15
N ARG A 498 28.95 23.78 1.68
CA ARG A 498 30.30 23.58 2.24
C ARG A 498 30.32 23.96 3.71
N ALA A 499 30.98 23.17 4.55
CA ALA A 499 31.18 23.48 5.96
C ALA A 499 32.68 23.47 6.30
N ASP A 500 33.09 24.32 7.23
CA ASP A 500 34.47 24.48 7.73
C ASP A 500 34.42 24.64 9.26
N ASP A 501 35.23 23.85 9.97
CA ASP A 501 35.29 23.76 11.44
C ASP A 501 36.13 24.86 12.09
N GLU A 502 36.85 25.66 11.29
CA GLU A 502 37.85 26.64 11.71
C GLU A 502 38.98 26.09 12.63
N GLY A 503 39.14 24.77 12.71
CA GLY A 503 40.16 24.04 13.49
C GLY A 503 39.80 23.86 14.96
N ASN A 504 38.56 23.47 15.27
CA ASN A 504 38.17 23.03 16.61
C ASN A 504 38.86 21.69 16.94
N THR A 505 39.52 21.60 18.11
CA THR A 505 40.17 20.39 18.68
C THR A 505 41.04 19.51 17.73
N GLY A 506 41.44 18.34 18.23
CA GLY A 506 42.35 17.41 17.55
C GLY A 506 43.73 17.93 17.13
N ALA A 507 44.41 17.15 16.28
CA ALA A 507 45.64 17.52 15.59
C ALA A 507 45.46 17.40 14.07
N GLY A 508 45.29 18.53 13.38
CA GLY A 508 45.11 18.57 11.93
C GLY A 508 45.08 19.98 11.34
N GLY A 509 44.57 20.95 12.11
CA GLY A 509 44.19 22.26 11.58
C GLY A 509 42.79 22.21 10.95
N PRO A 510 42.29 23.31 10.36
CA PRO A 510 40.92 23.39 9.89
C PRO A 510 40.60 22.35 8.81
N MET A 511 39.48 21.65 8.96
CA MET A 511 38.95 20.70 8.00
C MET A 511 37.62 21.19 7.46
N ASN A 512 37.35 20.82 6.21
CA ASN A 512 36.16 21.22 5.49
C ASN A 512 35.55 20.05 4.74
N SER A 513 34.26 20.17 4.46
CA SER A 513 33.52 19.26 3.61
C SER A 513 32.71 20.03 2.57
N ALA A 514 32.30 19.30 1.53
CA ALA A 514 31.33 19.76 0.56
C ALA A 514 30.31 18.64 0.32
N ASN A 515 29.04 19.00 0.26
CA ASN A 515 27.92 18.11 -0.03
C ASN A 515 26.98 18.77 -1.04
N ARG A 516 26.19 17.97 -1.77
CA ARG A 516 25.17 18.47 -2.70
C ARG A 516 23.80 17.93 -2.36
N LEU A 517 22.86 18.84 -2.13
CA LEU A 517 21.45 18.52 -2.05
C LEU A 517 20.85 18.68 -3.45
N TYR A 518 20.32 17.59 -4.02
CA TYR A 518 19.61 17.65 -5.30
C TYR A 518 18.11 17.79 -5.10
N VAL A 519 17.48 18.64 -5.91
CA VAL A 519 16.05 18.95 -5.87
C VAL A 519 15.47 18.70 -7.26
N THR A 520 14.46 17.82 -7.34
CA THR A 520 13.66 17.59 -8.54
C THR A 520 12.43 18.48 -8.49
N VAL A 521 12.26 19.34 -9.49
CA VAL A 521 11.09 20.22 -9.58
C VAL A 521 10.14 19.68 -10.64
N LEU A 522 8.97 19.20 -10.21
CA LEU A 522 7.96 18.55 -11.03
C LEU A 522 6.98 19.59 -11.61
N PRO A 523 6.65 19.52 -12.91
CA PRO A 523 5.71 20.47 -13.51
C PRO A 523 4.26 20.20 -13.07
N ILE A 524 3.43 21.24 -13.03
CA ILE A 524 1.99 21.12 -12.75
C ILE A 524 1.26 20.92 -14.09
N ALA A 525 0.48 19.84 -14.22
CA ALA A 525 -0.36 19.64 -15.41
C ALA A 525 -1.54 20.64 -15.45
N PRO A 526 -1.97 21.10 -16.64
CA PRO A 526 -3.22 21.87 -16.77
C PRO A 526 -4.43 20.99 -16.47
N SER A 527 -5.54 21.60 -16.06
CA SER A 527 -6.79 20.92 -15.71
C SER A 527 -8.00 21.83 -15.93
N ALA A 528 -9.19 21.24 -16.04
CA ALA A 528 -10.46 21.95 -16.07
C ALA A 528 -11.57 21.18 -15.34
N THR A 529 -12.57 21.90 -14.83
CA THR A 529 -13.81 21.31 -14.32
C THR A 529 -14.64 20.70 -15.45
N GLY A 530 -15.29 19.56 -15.20
CA GLY A 530 -16.24 18.95 -16.13
C GLY A 530 -17.43 19.85 -16.49
N ILE A 531 -18.10 19.51 -17.59
CA ILE A 531 -19.30 20.17 -18.11
C ILE A 531 -20.38 19.10 -18.23
N MET A 532 -21.63 19.43 -17.90
CA MET A 532 -22.76 18.50 -18.04
C MET A 532 -23.20 18.35 -19.49
N ASP A 533 -23.66 17.15 -19.83
CA ASP A 533 -24.21 16.82 -21.15
C ASP A 533 -25.42 17.70 -21.50
N GLN A 534 -25.67 17.86 -22.80
CA GLN A 534 -26.63 18.83 -23.35
C GLN A 534 -27.63 18.16 -24.28
N VAL A 535 -28.86 18.68 -24.28
CA VAL A 535 -29.92 18.31 -25.25
C VAL A 535 -30.44 19.59 -25.89
N LEU A 536 -30.65 19.54 -27.20
CA LEU A 536 -31.13 20.64 -28.02
C LEU A 536 -32.18 20.12 -29.02
N ARG A 537 -33.10 20.96 -29.47
CA ARG A 537 -33.82 20.68 -30.73
C ARG A 537 -32.96 21.08 -31.93
N VAL A 538 -33.28 20.54 -33.10
CA VAL A 538 -32.84 21.07 -34.40
C VAL A 538 -32.98 22.61 -34.42
N ASP A 539 -31.94 23.28 -34.93
CA ASP A 539 -31.79 24.74 -35.03
C ASP A 539 -31.64 25.52 -33.69
N GLU A 540 -31.57 24.86 -32.54
CA GLU A 540 -31.27 25.49 -31.24
C GLU A 540 -29.76 25.61 -30.96
N SER A 541 -29.39 26.08 -29.77
CA SER A 541 -27.98 26.21 -29.33
C SER A 541 -27.91 26.39 -27.83
N THR A 542 -26.85 25.88 -27.19
CA THR A 542 -26.71 25.91 -25.72
C THR A 542 -26.69 27.33 -25.13
N ALA A 543 -26.87 27.42 -23.81
CA ALA A 543 -26.39 28.58 -23.05
C ALA A 543 -24.85 28.64 -23.07
N ALA A 544 -24.26 29.66 -22.44
CA ALA A 544 -22.82 29.69 -22.21
C ALA A 544 -22.50 28.81 -20.98
N LEU A 545 -22.03 27.59 -21.23
CA LEU A 545 -21.74 26.58 -20.21
C LEU A 545 -20.41 26.91 -19.52
N PRO A 546 -20.38 27.10 -18.18
CA PRO A 546 -19.17 27.51 -17.47
C PRO A 546 -18.22 26.32 -17.20
N PHE A 547 -16.92 26.59 -17.25
CA PHE A 547 -15.88 25.70 -16.74
C PHE A 547 -14.69 26.51 -16.22
N THR A 548 -13.96 25.96 -15.26
CA THR A 548 -12.83 26.64 -14.59
C THR A 548 -11.52 25.92 -14.88
N LEU A 549 -10.52 26.66 -15.37
CA LEU A 549 -9.16 26.18 -15.60
C LEU A 549 -8.29 26.26 -14.35
N SER A 550 -7.40 25.29 -14.16
CA SER A 550 -6.40 25.27 -13.10
C SER A 550 -5.11 24.55 -13.53
N GLY A 551 -4.07 24.62 -12.70
CA GLY A 551 -2.76 24.01 -12.98
C GLY A 551 -1.97 24.69 -14.11
N GLY A 552 -1.10 23.93 -14.78
CA GLY A 552 -0.30 24.32 -15.94
C GLY A 552 0.86 25.30 -15.70
N ILE A 553 1.84 25.30 -16.62
CA ILE A 553 3.04 26.17 -16.54
C ILE A 553 2.79 27.65 -16.91
N VAL A 554 1.55 28.02 -17.28
CA VAL A 554 1.15 29.39 -17.64
C VAL A 554 -0.09 29.83 -16.85
N PRO A 555 -0.24 31.13 -16.52
CA PRO A 555 -1.46 31.64 -15.89
C PRO A 555 -2.70 31.23 -16.70
N ALA A 556 -3.78 30.81 -16.05
CA ALA A 556 -4.95 30.21 -16.72
C ALA A 556 -5.53 31.03 -17.91
N GLY A 557 -5.43 32.35 -17.88
CA GLY A 557 -5.82 33.22 -19.01
C GLY A 557 -4.90 33.21 -20.22
N GLN A 558 -3.78 32.49 -20.17
CA GLN A 558 -2.79 32.28 -21.23
C GLN A 558 -2.74 30.82 -21.72
N MET A 559 -3.52 29.91 -21.11
CA MET A 559 -3.66 28.54 -21.59
C MET A 559 -4.28 28.52 -22.99
N ILE A 560 -3.79 27.60 -23.81
CA ILE A 560 -4.33 27.30 -25.13
C ILE A 560 -5.53 26.39 -24.93
N LEU A 561 -6.63 26.71 -25.60
CA LEU A 561 -7.83 25.88 -25.64
C LEU A 561 -8.12 25.47 -27.07
N SER A 562 -8.19 24.17 -27.33
CA SER A 562 -8.70 23.60 -28.58
C SER A 562 -10.00 22.85 -28.32
N VAL A 563 -10.81 22.71 -29.37
CA VAL A 563 -12.09 22.01 -29.32
C VAL A 563 -12.20 21.02 -30.46
N HIS A 564 -12.82 19.88 -30.20
CA HIS A 564 -13.13 18.84 -31.17
C HIS A 564 -14.58 18.38 -31.01
N SER A 565 -15.17 17.91 -32.10
CA SER A 565 -16.49 17.28 -32.14
C SER A 565 -16.36 15.92 -32.80
N SER A 566 -16.84 14.86 -32.15
CA SER A 566 -16.85 13.52 -32.77
C SER A 566 -17.75 13.45 -34.01
N ASN A 567 -18.63 14.43 -34.21
CA ASN A 567 -19.51 14.54 -35.37
C ASN A 567 -19.54 15.99 -35.88
N GLU A 568 -18.54 16.37 -36.67
CA GLU A 568 -18.45 17.71 -37.30
C GLU A 568 -19.54 18.00 -38.35
N THR A 569 -20.32 16.99 -38.78
CA THR A 569 -21.48 17.22 -39.65
C THR A 569 -22.67 17.77 -38.86
N LEU A 570 -22.89 17.23 -37.65
CA LEU A 570 -23.92 17.70 -36.73
C LEU A 570 -23.48 18.95 -35.96
N VAL A 571 -22.30 18.95 -35.35
CA VAL A 571 -21.73 20.09 -34.63
C VAL A 571 -20.40 20.46 -35.28
N PRO A 572 -20.39 21.34 -36.30
CA PRO A 572 -19.16 21.78 -36.94
C PRO A 572 -18.34 22.63 -35.98
N LEU A 573 -17.00 22.58 -36.07
CA LEU A 573 -16.10 23.27 -35.13
C LEU A 573 -16.38 24.79 -35.02
N GLN A 574 -16.80 25.43 -36.10
CA GLN A 574 -17.21 26.85 -36.14
C GLN A 574 -18.47 27.17 -35.30
N GLY A 575 -19.25 26.15 -34.93
CA GLY A 575 -20.39 26.23 -34.02
C GLY A 575 -20.00 26.07 -32.55
N ILE A 576 -18.74 25.73 -32.23
CA ILE A 576 -18.24 25.62 -30.86
C ILE A 576 -17.46 26.90 -30.52
N VAL A 577 -18.06 27.76 -29.69
CA VAL A 577 -17.52 29.08 -29.36
C VAL A 577 -17.07 29.12 -27.91
N LEU A 578 -15.75 29.23 -27.69
CA LEU A 578 -15.18 29.44 -26.37
C LEU A 578 -15.24 30.91 -25.93
N GLY A 579 -15.59 31.14 -24.66
CA GLY A 579 -15.72 32.45 -24.03
C GLY A 579 -15.11 32.49 -22.63
N GLY A 580 -15.48 33.51 -21.84
CA GLY A 580 -14.94 33.78 -20.51
C GLY A 580 -13.57 34.48 -20.51
N GLN A 581 -12.96 34.64 -19.34
CA GLN A 581 -11.71 35.37 -19.08
C GLN A 581 -10.94 34.78 -17.88
N GLY A 582 -9.61 34.73 -17.98
CA GLY A 582 -8.78 34.13 -16.93
C GLY A 582 -9.10 32.64 -16.75
N ALA A 583 -9.16 32.20 -15.50
CA ALA A 583 -9.54 30.82 -15.15
C ALA A 583 -11.01 30.49 -15.49
N ASN A 584 -11.92 31.47 -15.42
CA ASN A 584 -13.35 31.24 -15.63
C ASN A 584 -13.68 31.33 -17.12
N ARG A 585 -13.86 30.17 -17.76
CA ARG A 585 -14.14 30.02 -19.18
C ARG A 585 -15.59 29.62 -19.41
N THR A 586 -16.05 29.75 -20.65
CA THR A 586 -17.33 29.20 -21.08
C THR A 586 -17.21 28.54 -22.45
N VAL A 587 -18.13 27.62 -22.77
CA VAL A 587 -18.34 27.11 -24.13
C VAL A 587 -19.80 27.32 -24.53
N ARG A 588 -20.03 27.61 -25.81
CA ARG A 588 -21.36 27.59 -26.42
C ARG A 588 -21.32 26.68 -27.63
N VAL A 589 -22.33 25.83 -27.79
CA VAL A 589 -22.45 24.90 -28.91
C VAL A 589 -23.67 25.23 -29.76
N THR A 590 -23.46 25.35 -31.06
CA THR A 590 -24.47 25.57 -32.09
C THR A 590 -24.33 24.46 -33.15
N PRO A 591 -25.27 23.49 -33.20
CA PRO A 591 -25.36 22.51 -34.28
C PRO A 591 -25.55 23.15 -35.67
N ALA A 592 -25.30 22.36 -36.71
CA ALA A 592 -25.64 22.71 -38.08
C ALA A 592 -27.16 22.70 -38.30
N ALA A 593 -27.65 23.63 -39.11
CA ALA A 593 -29.08 23.80 -39.33
C ALA A 593 -29.72 22.56 -39.97
N GLY A 594 -30.88 22.14 -39.46
CA GLY A 594 -31.59 20.95 -39.93
C GLY A 594 -30.85 19.62 -39.71
N GLN A 595 -29.96 19.51 -38.71
CA GLN A 595 -29.26 18.26 -38.37
C GLN A 595 -29.65 17.78 -36.96
N SER A 596 -29.91 16.48 -36.83
CA SER A 596 -30.17 15.77 -35.57
C SER A 596 -29.13 14.64 -35.36
N GLY A 597 -29.07 14.09 -34.15
CA GLY A 597 -28.15 13.02 -33.73
C GLY A 597 -27.31 13.38 -32.50
N LEU A 598 -26.25 12.61 -32.25
CA LEU A 598 -25.34 12.79 -31.11
C LEU A 598 -23.95 13.28 -31.56
N ALA A 599 -23.32 14.14 -30.77
CA ALA A 599 -21.94 14.58 -30.91
C ALA A 599 -21.25 14.73 -29.55
N LYS A 600 -20.07 14.14 -29.38
CA LYS A 600 -19.21 14.35 -28.20
C LYS A 600 -18.34 15.58 -28.45
N ILE A 601 -18.41 16.56 -27.55
CA ILE A 601 -17.60 17.77 -27.58
C ILE A 601 -16.45 17.62 -26.60
N THR A 602 -15.22 17.65 -27.11
CA THR A 602 -14.00 17.60 -26.30
C THR A 602 -13.35 18.99 -26.29
N ILE A 603 -12.96 19.47 -25.11
CA ILE A 603 -12.18 20.69 -24.92
C ILE A 603 -10.82 20.27 -24.34
N THR A 604 -9.77 20.47 -25.14
CA THR A 604 -8.38 20.25 -24.72
C THR A 604 -7.84 21.53 -24.11
N VAL A 605 -7.31 21.42 -22.89
CA VAL A 605 -6.58 22.48 -22.19
C VAL A 605 -5.10 22.18 -22.29
N SER A 606 -4.36 23.10 -22.90
CA SER A 606 -2.93 22.98 -23.14
C SER A 606 -2.21 24.18 -22.52
N ASP A 607 -1.13 23.93 -21.77
CA ASP A 607 -0.23 24.97 -21.31
C ASP A 607 0.88 25.30 -22.34
N GLY A 608 0.79 24.70 -23.53
CA GLY A 608 1.81 24.74 -24.59
C GLY A 608 2.82 23.60 -24.51
N ARG A 609 2.73 22.70 -23.50
CA ARG A 609 3.62 21.54 -23.34
C ARG A 609 2.88 20.26 -22.92
N LEU A 610 1.96 20.35 -21.96
CA LEU A 610 1.08 19.27 -21.52
C LEU A 610 -0.37 19.60 -21.85
N GLU A 611 -1.16 18.55 -22.07
CA GLU A 611 -2.56 18.65 -22.46
C GLU A 611 -3.44 17.77 -21.57
N ARG A 612 -4.66 18.23 -21.32
CA ARG A 612 -5.74 17.51 -20.65
C ARG A 612 -7.07 17.81 -21.30
N ASP A 613 -7.87 16.77 -21.50
CA ASP A 613 -9.20 16.87 -22.07
C ASP A 613 -10.29 16.88 -21.00
N ILE A 614 -11.32 17.68 -21.23
CA ILE A 614 -12.66 17.46 -20.67
C ILE A 614 -13.62 17.22 -21.83
N SER A 615 -14.68 16.44 -21.62
CA SER A 615 -15.68 16.21 -22.68
C SER A 615 -17.09 16.10 -22.12
N PHE A 616 -18.07 16.49 -22.94
CA PHE A 616 -19.50 16.36 -22.67
C PHE A 616 -20.23 16.04 -23.99
N GLN A 617 -21.37 15.38 -23.90
CA GLN A 617 -22.22 15.03 -25.04
C GLN A 617 -23.18 16.18 -25.40
N VAL A 618 -23.55 16.24 -26.68
CA VAL A 618 -24.59 17.11 -27.22
C VAL A 618 -25.51 16.26 -28.09
N LEU A 619 -26.72 15.98 -27.60
CA LEU A 619 -27.80 15.34 -28.33
C LEU A 619 -28.68 16.42 -28.99
N VAL A 620 -28.97 16.27 -30.27
CA VAL A 620 -29.85 17.15 -31.04
C VAL A 620 -31.02 16.34 -31.57
N LEU A 621 -32.23 16.62 -31.08
CA LEU A 621 -33.44 15.91 -31.46
C LEU A 621 -34.13 16.56 -32.66
N ASP A 622 -34.64 15.74 -33.59
CA ASP A 622 -35.49 16.22 -34.68
C ASP A 622 -36.85 16.70 -34.14
N GLN A 623 -37.56 17.55 -34.88
CA GLN A 623 -38.84 18.12 -34.42
C GLN A 623 -39.95 17.07 -34.24
N ASP A 624 -39.88 15.96 -34.98
CA ASP A 624 -40.82 14.85 -34.88
C ASP A 624 -40.43 13.82 -33.77
N ASP A 625 -39.18 13.87 -33.26
CA ASP A 625 -38.66 13.02 -32.18
C ASP A 625 -38.80 13.70 -30.78
N VAL A 626 -39.51 14.83 -30.70
CA VAL A 626 -39.76 15.54 -29.44
C VAL A 626 -40.88 14.86 -28.68
N GLU A 627 -40.51 13.91 -27.82
CA GLU A 627 -41.40 13.47 -26.74
C GLU A 627 -41.69 14.63 -25.77
N ASP A 628 -42.93 14.71 -25.30
CA ASP A 628 -43.45 15.80 -24.46
C ASP A 628 -44.27 15.22 -23.31
N TRP A 629 -43.58 14.54 -22.40
CA TRP A 629 -44.16 13.93 -21.21
C TRP A 629 -43.40 14.31 -19.94
N ILE A 630 -44.14 14.27 -18.85
CA ILE A 630 -43.67 14.31 -17.47
C ILE A 630 -44.51 13.29 -16.70
N GLU A 631 -43.84 12.40 -15.99
CA GLU A 631 -44.42 11.51 -14.98
C GLU A 631 -43.92 12.08 -13.64
N GLY A 632 -44.76 12.85 -12.97
CA GLY A 632 -44.47 13.56 -11.74
C GLY A 632 -45.20 12.89 -10.61
N TRP A 633 -44.51 12.44 -9.58
CA TRP A 633 -45.15 11.79 -8.44
C TRP A 633 -44.53 12.25 -7.14
N TYR A 634 -45.30 12.16 -6.06
CA TYR A 634 -44.73 12.28 -4.73
C TYR A 634 -44.70 10.93 -4.04
N ARG A 635 -43.81 10.82 -3.06
CA ARG A 635 -43.97 9.85 -1.97
C ARG A 635 -43.83 10.60 -0.66
N ASP A 636 -44.71 10.29 0.28
CA ASP A 636 -44.42 10.53 1.69
C ASP A 636 -43.10 9.80 2.01
N LEU A 637 -42.27 10.40 2.86
CA LEU A 637 -41.08 9.74 3.41
C LEU A 637 -41.39 9.07 4.75
N THR A 638 -42.68 9.03 5.14
CA THR A 638 -43.12 8.69 6.50
C THR A 638 -44.42 7.86 6.63
N ASP A 639 -45.11 7.43 5.55
CA ASP A 639 -46.06 6.27 5.45
C ASP A 639 -46.90 6.19 4.14
N ASP A 640 -47.52 5.03 3.87
CA ASP A 640 -48.29 4.67 2.64
C ASP A 640 -49.74 5.25 2.53
N ASP A 641 -50.17 6.18 3.41
CA ASP A 641 -51.49 6.83 3.30
C ASP A 641 -51.32 8.31 2.86
N ASP A 642 -51.98 8.73 1.76
CA ASP A 642 -51.95 10.07 1.13
C ASP A 642 -52.35 11.28 2.01
N ILE A 643 -52.49 11.12 3.32
CA ILE A 643 -52.92 12.16 4.26
C ILE A 643 -51.71 12.82 4.95
N PHE A 644 -51.45 14.08 4.62
CA PHE A 644 -50.38 14.91 5.19
C PHE A 644 -50.90 15.96 6.18
N VAL A 645 -50.05 16.47 7.06
CA VAL A 645 -50.23 17.71 7.83
C VAL A 645 -49.14 18.75 7.49
N PRO A 646 -49.37 20.06 7.69
CA PRO A 646 -48.35 21.07 7.38
C PRO A 646 -47.06 20.89 8.20
N GLY A 647 -45.95 20.61 7.51
CA GLY A 647 -44.63 20.35 8.08
C GLY A 647 -44.14 18.89 8.00
N ASP A 648 -44.90 17.98 7.41
CA ASP A 648 -44.45 16.60 7.13
C ASP A 648 -43.45 16.59 5.96
N GLN A 649 -42.48 15.67 5.93
CA GLN A 649 -41.54 15.61 4.82
C GLN A 649 -42.13 14.91 3.59
N ILE A 650 -42.02 15.55 2.44
CA ILE A 650 -42.43 15.02 1.15
C ILE A 650 -41.23 14.92 0.21
N ARG A 651 -41.10 13.79 -0.49
CA ARG A 651 -40.19 13.64 -1.61
C ARG A 651 -40.97 13.76 -2.91
N LEU A 652 -40.73 14.85 -3.61
CA LEU A 652 -41.25 15.13 -4.93
C LEU A 652 -40.26 14.54 -5.94
N ARG A 653 -40.75 13.75 -6.89
CA ARG A 653 -39.99 13.24 -8.04
C ARG A 653 -40.70 13.62 -9.32
N ALA A 654 -39.94 13.72 -10.40
CA ALA A 654 -40.51 13.71 -11.73
C ALA A 654 -39.49 13.11 -12.70
N ASP A 655 -39.93 12.15 -13.50
CA ASP A 655 -39.22 11.74 -14.70
C ASP A 655 -39.78 12.52 -15.89
N THR A 656 -38.88 12.92 -16.79
CA THR A 656 -39.22 13.81 -17.91
C THR A 656 -38.41 13.47 -19.14
N ASP A 657 -38.94 13.88 -20.28
CA ASP A 657 -38.22 13.82 -21.54
C ASP A 657 -36.88 14.60 -21.51
N LEU A 658 -35.98 14.20 -22.41
CA LEU A 658 -34.60 14.70 -22.49
C LEU A 658 -34.48 16.22 -22.71
N LEU A 659 -35.48 16.90 -23.27
CA LEU A 659 -35.45 18.34 -23.52
C LEU A 659 -35.94 19.19 -22.33
N THR A 660 -36.41 18.59 -21.25
CA THR A 660 -36.79 19.36 -20.05
C THR A 660 -35.54 19.93 -19.34
N ASP A 661 -35.53 21.23 -19.04
CA ASP A 661 -34.39 21.95 -18.43
C ASP A 661 -34.67 22.47 -17.01
N ARG A 662 -35.93 22.41 -16.57
CA ARG A 662 -36.37 22.68 -15.19
C ARG A 662 -37.72 22.03 -14.92
N VAL A 663 -37.90 21.46 -13.72
CA VAL A 663 -39.21 21.02 -13.21
C VAL A 663 -39.60 21.82 -11.97
N VAL A 664 -40.87 22.23 -11.90
CA VAL A 664 -41.47 22.87 -10.73
C VAL A 664 -42.70 22.10 -10.31
N ALA A 665 -42.78 21.73 -9.03
CA ALA A 665 -43.99 21.21 -8.41
C ALA A 665 -44.78 22.36 -7.76
N LYS A 666 -46.09 22.47 -8.03
CA LYS A 666 -46.97 23.39 -7.30
C LYS A 666 -47.77 22.67 -6.23
N LEU A 667 -47.66 23.18 -5.01
CA LEU A 667 -48.43 22.71 -3.85
C LEU A 667 -49.33 23.87 -3.39
N GLY A 668 -50.55 23.92 -3.93
CA GLY A 668 -51.48 25.03 -3.70
C GLY A 668 -50.94 26.38 -4.21
N ASN A 669 -50.55 27.26 -3.29
CA ASN A 669 -49.97 28.58 -3.62
C ASN A 669 -48.43 28.58 -3.68
N TYR A 670 -47.78 27.45 -3.37
CA TYR A 670 -46.33 27.31 -3.36
C TYR A 670 -45.83 26.74 -4.69
N SER A 671 -44.60 27.07 -5.06
CA SER A 671 -43.93 26.57 -6.26
C SER A 671 -42.51 26.22 -5.88
N LEU A 672 -42.16 24.94 -6.02
CA LEU A 672 -40.90 24.36 -5.54
C LEU A 672 -40.15 23.77 -6.72
N GLU A 673 -38.90 24.16 -6.91
CA GLU A 673 -38.06 23.76 -8.06
C GLU A 673 -37.26 22.50 -7.72
N LEU A 674 -37.33 21.48 -8.57
CA LEU A 674 -36.64 20.20 -8.36
C LEU A 674 -35.21 20.25 -8.93
N THR A 675 -34.33 19.38 -8.40
CA THR A 675 -32.93 19.25 -8.84
C THR A 675 -32.75 18.00 -9.69
N LEU A 676 -32.04 18.11 -10.80
CA LEU A 676 -31.70 16.97 -11.68
C LEU A 676 -30.77 15.99 -10.94
N ARG A 677 -31.21 14.75 -10.76
CA ARG A 677 -30.48 13.69 -10.03
C ARG A 677 -29.49 12.96 -10.93
N ASN A 678 -29.92 12.57 -12.13
CA ASN A 678 -29.12 11.77 -13.07
C ASN A 678 -28.30 12.63 -14.08
N ALA A 679 -27.73 13.74 -13.60
CA ALA A 679 -27.15 14.80 -14.44
C ALA A 679 -25.96 14.37 -15.34
N THR A 680 -25.37 13.21 -15.11
CA THR A 680 -24.27 12.61 -15.90
C THR A 680 -24.64 11.33 -16.63
N SER A 681 -25.85 10.79 -16.43
CA SER A 681 -26.32 9.54 -17.04
C SER A 681 -27.59 9.67 -17.86
N PHE A 682 -28.33 10.78 -17.76
CA PHE A 682 -29.67 10.93 -18.38
C PHE A 682 -29.75 10.63 -19.90
N LEU A 683 -28.65 10.81 -20.65
CA LEU A 683 -28.59 10.42 -22.08
C LEU A 683 -28.55 8.90 -22.31
N TRP A 684 -28.03 8.14 -21.34
CA TRP A 684 -28.01 6.68 -21.32
C TRP A 684 -29.31 6.12 -20.73
N ASP A 685 -29.82 6.77 -19.68
CA ASP A 685 -31.07 6.40 -19.01
C ASP A 685 -32.28 6.61 -19.94
N GLY A 686 -32.20 7.58 -20.85
CA GLY A 686 -33.24 7.93 -21.82
C GLY A 686 -34.25 8.97 -21.32
N TYR A 687 -34.16 9.36 -20.05
CA TYR A 687 -35.02 10.34 -19.38
C TYR A 687 -34.23 11.11 -18.33
N LYS A 688 -34.77 12.24 -17.88
CA LYS A 688 -34.22 13.06 -16.79
C LYS A 688 -35.03 12.87 -15.51
N GLU A 689 -34.37 12.37 -14.47
CA GLU A 689 -34.93 12.22 -13.12
C GLU A 689 -34.68 13.48 -12.29
N TRP A 690 -35.76 14.08 -11.81
CA TRP A 690 -35.76 15.26 -10.96
C TRP A 690 -36.21 14.90 -9.55
N ILE A 691 -35.60 15.49 -8.52
CA ILE A 691 -35.94 15.23 -7.12
C ILE A 691 -35.92 16.51 -6.27
N LEU A 692 -36.83 16.58 -5.29
CA LEU A 692 -36.75 17.52 -4.17
C LEU A 692 -37.27 16.85 -2.89
N ILE A 693 -36.56 17.02 -1.79
CA ILE A 693 -37.04 16.68 -0.45
C ILE A 693 -37.31 18.00 0.28
N THR A 694 -38.51 18.15 0.84
CA THR A 694 -38.97 19.43 1.41
C THR A 694 -40.09 19.20 2.43
N ASP A 695 -40.40 20.21 3.25
CA ASP A 695 -41.49 20.15 4.23
C ASP A 695 -42.82 20.58 3.57
N MET A 696 -43.89 19.84 3.86
CA MET A 696 -45.23 20.10 3.34
C MET A 696 -45.75 21.48 3.76
N PRO A 697 -46.06 22.39 2.81
CA PRO A 697 -46.53 23.72 3.14
C PRO A 697 -47.97 23.71 3.68
N ALA A 698 -48.32 24.74 4.47
CA ALA A 698 -49.69 24.91 4.94
C ALA A 698 -50.64 25.34 3.81
N VAL A 699 -51.36 24.37 3.22
CA VAL A 699 -52.41 24.59 2.20
C VAL A 699 -53.82 24.36 2.77
N ALA A 700 -54.85 24.34 1.91
CA ALA A 700 -56.23 24.19 2.33
C ALA A 700 -56.53 22.77 2.84
N HIS A 701 -57.43 22.62 3.81
CA HIS A 701 -57.83 21.31 4.31
C HIS A 701 -58.71 20.56 3.29
N GLY A 702 -58.37 19.31 3.00
CA GLY A 702 -59.08 18.40 2.10
C GLY A 702 -58.15 17.77 1.09
N GLU A 703 -58.72 17.04 0.13
CA GLU A 703 -58.01 16.56 -1.07
C GLU A 703 -57.43 17.75 -1.85
N GLN A 704 -56.16 17.64 -2.22
CA GLN A 704 -55.32 18.58 -2.96
C GLN A 704 -54.60 17.77 -4.07
N MET A 705 -53.98 18.46 -5.01
CA MET A 705 -53.17 17.84 -6.06
C MET A 705 -51.85 18.60 -6.21
N ILE A 706 -50.77 17.87 -6.47
CA ILE A 706 -49.46 18.44 -6.82
C ILE A 706 -49.40 18.57 -8.33
N GLU A 707 -49.32 19.80 -8.84
CA GLU A 707 -49.18 20.04 -10.28
C GLU A 707 -47.68 20.09 -10.61
N PHE A 708 -47.14 19.01 -11.19
CA PHE A 708 -45.80 19.00 -11.75
C PHE A 708 -45.75 19.69 -13.11
N ILE A 709 -44.74 20.53 -13.32
CA ILE A 709 -44.61 21.36 -14.52
C ILE A 709 -43.17 21.32 -15.03
N ALA A 710 -42.99 20.60 -16.13
CA ALA A 710 -41.78 20.67 -16.93
C ALA A 710 -41.71 21.99 -17.72
N TYR A 711 -40.49 22.50 -17.85
CA TYR A 711 -40.16 23.65 -18.68
C TYR A 711 -39.06 23.30 -19.68
N HIS A 712 -39.09 24.00 -20.81
CA HIS A 712 -37.92 24.22 -21.65
C HIS A 712 -37.75 25.74 -21.83
N GLY A 713 -36.74 26.31 -21.18
CA GLY A 713 -36.55 27.74 -21.04
C GLY A 713 -37.72 28.42 -20.33
N SER A 714 -38.42 29.32 -21.04
CA SER A 714 -39.62 30.00 -20.52
C SER A 714 -40.93 29.30 -20.91
N THR A 715 -40.88 28.23 -21.70
CA THR A 715 -42.06 27.55 -22.23
C THR A 715 -42.49 26.45 -21.26
N VAL A 716 -43.77 26.46 -20.86
CA VAL A 716 -44.41 25.36 -20.14
C VAL A 716 -44.66 24.22 -21.13
N ARG A 717 -44.28 23.00 -20.76
CA ARG A 717 -44.48 21.78 -21.55
C ARG A 717 -45.87 21.19 -21.33
N SER A 718 -46.22 20.10 -22.01
CA SER A 718 -47.51 19.44 -21.78
C SER A 718 -47.66 19.06 -20.30
N PRO A 719 -48.87 19.20 -19.72
CA PRO A 719 -49.14 18.68 -18.39
C PRO A 719 -49.05 17.15 -18.43
N GLU A 720 -48.79 16.58 -17.27
CA GLU A 720 -48.84 15.14 -17.01
C GLU A 720 -50.15 14.50 -17.51
N ASN A 721 -50.04 13.23 -17.92
CA ASN A 721 -51.13 12.50 -18.52
C ASN A 721 -52.30 12.35 -17.54
N ALA A 722 -53.52 12.63 -17.99
CA ALA A 722 -54.70 12.59 -17.13
C ALA A 722 -55.02 11.19 -16.56
N ASP A 723 -54.48 10.14 -17.17
CA ASP A 723 -54.59 8.75 -16.70
C ASP A 723 -53.47 8.36 -15.69
N GLU A 724 -52.46 9.21 -15.49
CA GLU A 724 -51.32 9.00 -14.55
C GLU A 724 -51.43 9.86 -13.28
N LEU A 725 -52.22 10.95 -13.29
CA LEU A 725 -52.42 11.88 -12.15
C LEU A 725 -52.92 11.26 -10.82
N ASP A 726 -53.26 9.97 -10.76
CA ASP A 726 -53.80 9.33 -9.54
C ASP A 726 -52.80 9.37 -8.37
N ASP A 727 -51.49 9.34 -8.64
CA ASP A 727 -50.42 9.44 -7.63
C ASP A 727 -50.02 10.88 -7.24
N ASN A 728 -50.73 11.86 -7.81
CA ASN A 728 -50.56 13.29 -7.52
C ASN A 728 -51.60 13.86 -6.54
N TYR A 729 -52.58 13.05 -6.10
CA TYR A 729 -53.66 13.46 -5.22
C TYR A 729 -53.40 13.16 -3.74
N TYR A 730 -53.11 14.20 -2.96
CA TYR A 730 -52.89 14.10 -1.52
C TYR A 730 -54.00 14.78 -0.70
N THR A 731 -54.34 14.24 0.46
CA THR A 731 -55.25 14.87 1.43
C THR A 731 -54.47 15.70 2.44
N MET A 732 -54.57 17.03 2.37
CA MET A 732 -54.06 17.91 3.42
C MET A 732 -55.03 17.95 4.60
N ASN A 733 -54.62 17.42 5.75
CA ASN A 733 -55.27 17.65 7.03
C ASN A 733 -54.65 18.88 7.71
N ASN A 734 -55.28 20.04 7.51
CA ASN A 734 -54.92 21.30 8.18
C ASN A 734 -55.97 21.61 9.28
N PRO A 735 -55.88 20.99 10.48
CA PRO A 735 -56.85 21.19 11.54
C PRO A 735 -56.79 22.63 12.06
N ALA A 736 -57.96 23.29 12.11
CA ALA A 736 -58.05 24.66 12.60
C ALA A 736 -57.43 24.81 14.00
N PRO A 737 -56.66 25.88 14.27
CA PRO A 737 -55.90 26.00 15.51
C PRO A 737 -56.83 25.91 16.73
N PRO A 738 -56.50 25.07 17.73
CA PRO A 738 -57.39 24.80 18.83
C PRO A 738 -57.68 26.07 19.63
N GLN A 739 -58.96 26.39 19.80
CA GLN A 739 -59.40 27.41 20.75
C GLN A 739 -59.03 26.96 22.15
N VAL A 740 -57.98 27.55 22.72
CA VAL A 740 -57.45 27.17 24.04
C VAL A 740 -58.44 27.60 25.13
N SER A 741 -59.27 26.66 25.59
CA SER A 741 -59.96 26.73 26.87
C SER A 741 -59.76 25.43 27.64
N VAL A 742 -58.77 25.43 28.53
CA VAL A 742 -58.46 24.31 29.44
C VAL A 742 -59.53 24.25 30.53
N PRO A 743 -60.03 23.04 30.87
CA PRO A 743 -59.69 22.49 32.18
C PRO A 743 -59.18 21.03 32.10
N VAL A 744 -58.15 20.74 32.89
CA VAL A 744 -57.58 19.39 33.06
C VAL A 744 -58.54 18.50 33.86
N ALA A 745 -58.71 17.25 33.43
CA ALA A 745 -59.21 16.15 34.24
C ALA A 745 -58.40 14.87 33.94
N PRO A 746 -58.01 14.06 34.95
CA PRO A 746 -57.07 12.96 34.77
C PRO A 746 -57.76 11.70 34.23
N TYR A 747 -57.31 11.22 33.07
CA TYR A 747 -57.74 9.93 32.50
C TYR A 747 -56.52 9.05 32.19
N VAL A 748 -55.94 8.46 33.24
CA VAL A 748 -55.12 7.26 33.09
C VAL A 748 -56.07 6.07 32.97
N THR A 749 -56.42 5.74 31.73
CA THR A 749 -57.05 4.46 31.38
C THR A 749 -56.33 3.93 30.14
N THR A 750 -55.57 2.85 30.32
CA THR A 750 -54.80 2.22 29.25
C THR A 750 -55.77 1.52 28.29
N THR A 751 -55.75 1.89 27.01
CA THR A 751 -56.49 1.16 25.98
C THR A 751 -55.58 0.07 25.42
N THR A 752 -56.00 -1.19 25.52
CA THR A 752 -55.33 -2.29 24.83
C THR A 752 -55.74 -2.26 23.37
N VAL A 753 -54.78 -2.09 22.47
CA VAL A 753 -55.01 -2.10 21.02
C VAL A 753 -54.75 -3.53 20.51
N THR A 754 -55.59 -4.01 19.61
CA THR A 754 -55.36 -5.29 18.91
C THR A 754 -54.97 -4.94 17.48
N LEU A 755 -53.76 -5.31 17.08
CA LEU A 755 -53.19 -4.92 15.80
C LEU A 755 -53.83 -5.71 14.63
N PRO A 756 -54.03 -5.06 13.46
CA PRO A 756 -54.29 -5.76 12.19
C PRO A 756 -53.24 -6.82 11.89
N ALA A 757 -53.58 -7.81 11.05
CA ALA A 757 -52.66 -8.90 10.72
C ALA A 757 -51.40 -8.43 9.98
N ALA A 758 -51.51 -7.43 9.09
CA ALA A 758 -50.37 -6.83 8.40
C ALA A 758 -49.39 -6.17 9.39
N SER A 759 -49.88 -5.33 10.30
CA SER A 759 -49.06 -4.67 11.31
C SER A 759 -48.45 -5.62 12.36
N GLN A 760 -48.77 -6.92 12.34
CA GLN A 760 -48.06 -7.93 13.13
C GLN A 760 -46.76 -8.38 12.45
N GLU A 761 -46.60 -8.24 11.12
CA GLU A 761 -45.38 -8.63 10.41
C GLU A 761 -44.25 -7.61 10.63
N ALA A 762 -44.55 -6.30 10.58
CA ALA A 762 -43.65 -5.22 10.99
C ALA A 762 -42.99 -5.48 12.36
N LEU A 763 -43.85 -5.59 13.39
CA LEU A 763 -43.46 -5.87 14.78
C LEU A 763 -42.86 -7.28 14.96
N ALA A 764 -43.11 -8.22 14.05
CA ALA A 764 -42.46 -9.53 14.10
C ALA A 764 -40.94 -9.43 13.88
N SER A 765 -40.45 -8.47 13.09
CA SER A 765 -39.00 -8.28 12.89
C SER A 765 -38.27 -8.03 14.21
N VAL A 766 -38.76 -7.07 15.01
CA VAL A 766 -38.15 -6.66 16.29
C VAL A 766 -38.48 -7.64 17.42
N THR A 767 -39.70 -8.21 17.47
CA THR A 767 -40.08 -9.18 18.53
C THR A 767 -39.39 -10.54 18.38
N LYS A 768 -39.02 -10.97 17.16
CA LYS A 768 -38.21 -12.19 16.92
C LYS A 768 -36.85 -12.16 17.63
N LEU A 769 -36.29 -10.97 17.91
CA LEU A 769 -35.03 -10.81 18.64
C LEU A 769 -35.10 -11.24 20.12
N ALA A 770 -36.32 -11.45 20.65
CA ALA A 770 -36.58 -11.82 22.05
C ALA A 770 -36.00 -10.86 23.11
N LEU A 771 -35.68 -9.62 22.71
CA LEU A 771 -35.18 -8.54 23.57
C LEU A 771 -36.33 -7.77 24.25
N PRO A 772 -36.10 -7.12 25.41
CA PRO A 772 -37.04 -6.16 25.98
C PRO A 772 -37.24 -4.97 25.03
N LEU A 773 -38.49 -4.54 24.85
CA LEU A 773 -38.85 -3.45 23.93
C LEU A 773 -39.29 -2.19 24.68
N ASP A 774 -38.67 -1.07 24.34
CA ASP A 774 -39.14 0.28 24.68
C ASP A 774 -40.05 0.79 23.56
N ALA A 775 -41.14 1.45 23.93
CA ALA A 775 -42.03 2.14 23.00
C ALA A 775 -42.14 3.62 23.37
N LYS A 776 -42.01 4.51 22.38
CA LYS A 776 -42.22 5.95 22.56
C LYS A 776 -43.07 6.51 21.42
N VAL A 777 -44.07 7.31 21.80
CA VAL A 777 -44.92 8.03 20.86
C VAL A 777 -44.44 9.48 20.75
N TYR A 778 -44.33 9.96 19.52
CA TYR A 778 -44.01 11.32 19.14
C TYR A 778 -45.17 11.88 18.31
N THR A 779 -45.38 13.20 18.33
CA THR A 779 -46.21 13.84 17.30
C THR A 779 -45.52 13.71 15.93
N ALA A 780 -46.26 13.91 14.82
CA ALA A 780 -45.66 13.98 13.48
C ALA A 780 -44.50 14.99 13.36
N LYS A 781 -44.38 15.94 14.30
CA LYS A 781 -43.30 16.93 14.38
C LYS A 781 -42.18 16.54 15.35
N GLY A 782 -41.99 15.25 15.62
CA GLY A 782 -40.93 14.72 16.49
C GLY A 782 -41.02 15.11 17.97
N VAL A 783 -42.16 15.63 18.45
CA VAL A 783 -42.30 16.01 19.87
C VAL A 783 -42.81 14.83 20.69
N ALA A 784 -42.01 14.35 21.64
CA ALA A 784 -42.36 13.22 22.50
C ALA A 784 -43.68 13.48 23.27
N VAL A 785 -44.64 12.56 23.13
CA VAL A 785 -45.95 12.62 23.79
C VAL A 785 -45.82 12.00 25.19
N PRO A 786 -46.23 12.67 26.28
CA PRO A 786 -46.17 12.10 27.63
C PRO A 786 -47.22 10.99 27.83
N GLY A 787 -46.76 9.78 28.14
CA GLY A 787 -47.61 8.65 28.49
C GLY A 787 -46.83 7.38 28.83
N THR A 788 -47.55 6.36 29.26
CA THR A 788 -47.04 4.98 29.33
C THR A 788 -47.39 4.27 28.02
N TYR A 789 -46.36 3.71 27.36
CA TYR A 789 -46.47 2.92 26.15
C TYR A 789 -45.60 1.67 26.32
N THR A 790 -46.14 0.49 26.02
CA THR A 790 -45.41 -0.78 26.20
C THR A 790 -45.78 -1.76 25.08
N VAL A 791 -44.79 -2.45 24.53
CA VAL A 791 -44.96 -3.60 23.64
C VAL A 791 -44.54 -4.86 24.40
N ASP A 792 -45.35 -5.92 24.40
CA ASP A 792 -44.92 -7.23 24.90
C ASP A 792 -44.29 -8.10 23.79
N ASN A 793 -43.59 -9.16 24.19
CA ASN A 793 -42.86 -10.04 23.26
C ASN A 793 -43.76 -10.82 22.27
N ASN A 794 -45.09 -10.66 22.33
CA ASN A 794 -46.03 -11.19 21.33
C ASN A 794 -46.59 -10.08 20.41
N GLY A 795 -45.92 -8.91 20.35
CA GLY A 795 -46.33 -7.77 19.52
C GLY A 795 -47.51 -6.97 20.08
N LYS A 796 -47.94 -7.20 21.33
CA LYS A 796 -49.12 -6.54 21.88
C LYS A 796 -48.77 -5.14 22.41
N LEU A 797 -49.18 -4.12 21.68
CA LEU A 797 -49.05 -2.72 22.04
C LEU A 797 -50.14 -2.28 23.04
N SER A 798 -49.72 -1.67 24.15
CA SER A 798 -50.60 -1.02 25.13
C SER A 798 -50.26 0.47 25.23
N LEU A 799 -51.27 1.32 25.03
CA LEU A 799 -51.09 2.77 24.93
C LEU A 799 -51.87 3.50 26.02
N SER A 800 -51.30 4.61 26.49
CA SER A 800 -52.06 5.67 27.14
C SER A 800 -53.02 6.32 26.12
N ARG A 801 -54.19 6.78 26.57
CA ARG A 801 -55.20 7.37 25.67
C ARG A 801 -54.65 8.61 24.96
N LEU A 802 -54.52 8.53 23.65
CA LEU A 802 -54.14 9.62 22.76
C LEU A 802 -55.39 10.36 22.24
N PRO A 803 -55.31 11.66 21.93
CA PRO A 803 -56.26 12.36 21.05
C PRO A 803 -56.35 11.73 19.65
N GLU A 804 -57.41 12.07 18.91
CA GLU A 804 -57.52 11.78 17.48
C GLU A 804 -56.40 12.49 16.70
N GLY A 805 -55.75 11.77 15.77
CA GLY A 805 -54.62 12.27 14.98
C GLY A 805 -53.61 11.19 14.60
N SER A 806 -52.60 11.58 13.81
CA SER A 806 -51.45 10.74 13.46
C SER A 806 -50.25 11.04 14.37
N TYR A 807 -49.50 9.99 14.70
CA TYR A 807 -48.34 9.99 15.58
C TYR A 807 -47.25 9.07 15.02
N GLN A 808 -46.00 9.33 15.40
CA GLN A 808 -44.89 8.42 15.15
C GLN A 808 -44.66 7.56 16.39
N LEU A 809 -44.48 6.25 16.21
CA LEU A 809 -44.16 5.28 17.25
C LEU A 809 -42.78 4.69 16.96
N VAL A 810 -41.82 4.96 17.84
CA VAL A 810 -40.53 4.26 17.82
C VAL A 810 -40.64 3.03 18.73
N VAL A 811 -40.35 1.85 18.17
CA VAL A 811 -40.20 0.59 18.92
C VAL A 811 -38.74 0.18 18.88
N ALA A 812 -38.05 0.38 20.00
CA ALA A 812 -36.61 0.20 20.12
C ALA A 812 -36.26 -0.95 21.08
N PRO A 813 -35.49 -1.95 20.64
CA PRO A 813 -35.05 -3.02 21.53
C PRO A 813 -33.95 -2.52 22.49
N ARG A 814 -33.88 -3.13 23.67
CA ARG A 814 -32.76 -2.98 24.61
C ARG A 814 -31.89 -4.22 24.60
N ASN A 815 -30.57 -4.04 24.59
CA ASN A 815 -29.65 -5.15 24.77
C ASN A 815 -29.71 -5.71 26.21
N THR A 816 -29.05 -6.84 26.47
CA THR A 816 -29.02 -7.48 27.80
C THR A 816 -28.35 -6.63 28.89
N GLY A 817 -27.55 -5.63 28.52
CA GLY A 817 -27.00 -4.62 29.42
C GLY A 817 -27.95 -3.45 29.71
N GLY A 818 -29.10 -3.39 29.05
CA GLY A 818 -30.10 -2.33 29.18
C GLY A 818 -29.86 -1.09 28.31
N GLU A 819 -28.84 -1.06 27.45
CA GLU A 819 -28.63 0.02 26.49
C GLU A 819 -29.70 -0.03 25.38
N LEU A 820 -30.14 1.14 24.92
CA LEU A 820 -31.13 1.27 23.85
C LEU A 820 -30.41 1.10 22.50
N LEU A 821 -30.95 0.23 21.64
CA LEU A 821 -30.50 0.06 20.26
C LEU A 821 -31.39 0.91 19.33
N ALA A 822 -30.95 1.11 18.08
CA ALA A 822 -31.79 1.74 17.05
C ALA A 822 -33.12 0.98 16.91
N GLY A 823 -34.22 1.71 16.77
CA GLY A 823 -35.57 1.17 16.71
C GLY A 823 -36.23 1.33 15.35
N GLN A 824 -37.26 0.52 15.11
CA GLN A 824 -38.14 0.70 13.95
C GLN A 824 -39.08 1.88 14.22
N LEU A 825 -39.23 2.76 13.23
CA LEU A 825 -40.23 3.82 13.18
C LEU A 825 -41.52 3.24 12.57
N LEU A 826 -42.68 3.59 13.12
CA LEU A 826 -44.01 3.15 12.66
C LEU A 826 -44.99 4.32 12.77
N ARG A 827 -45.93 4.51 11.83
CA ARG A 827 -47.05 5.43 12.02
C ARG A 827 -48.14 4.81 12.89
N LEU A 828 -48.69 5.63 13.79
CA LEU A 828 -49.75 5.31 14.73
C LEU A 828 -50.91 6.30 14.54
N VAL A 829 -51.98 5.84 13.90
CA VAL A 829 -53.19 6.65 13.64
C VAL A 829 -54.23 6.39 14.72
N VAL A 830 -54.88 7.43 15.24
CA VAL A 830 -55.93 7.36 16.27
C VAL A 830 -57.20 8.01 15.75
N ASP A 831 -58.32 7.27 15.74
CA ASP A 831 -59.61 7.72 15.19
C ASP A 831 -60.44 8.59 16.16
N SER A 832 -61.50 9.22 15.64
CA SER A 832 -62.51 9.98 16.42
C SER A 832 -63.19 9.22 17.58
N LYS A 833 -63.03 7.90 17.67
CA LYS A 833 -63.54 7.05 18.76
C LYS A 833 -62.43 6.70 19.77
N GLY A 834 -61.18 7.06 19.50
CA GLY A 834 -60.00 6.72 20.30
C GLY A 834 -59.51 5.29 20.11
N GLN A 835 -59.84 4.65 18.98
CA GLN A 835 -59.21 3.41 18.53
C GLN A 835 -57.93 3.75 17.75
N ALA A 836 -56.88 2.96 17.92
CA ALA A 836 -55.61 3.19 17.23
C ALA A 836 -55.27 2.03 16.28
N SER A 837 -54.61 2.35 15.18
CA SER A 837 -54.08 1.42 14.17
C SER A 837 -52.63 1.76 13.85
N LEU A 838 -51.87 0.75 13.42
CA LEU A 838 -50.52 0.90 12.89
C LEU A 838 -50.54 0.62 11.39
N THR A 839 -49.93 1.51 10.62
CA THR A 839 -49.50 1.27 9.25
C THR A 839 -47.96 1.07 9.25
N GLU A 840 -47.42 0.48 8.19
CA GLU A 840 -46.01 0.06 8.13
C GLU A 840 -45.29 0.79 7.00
N GLU A 841 -44.19 1.48 7.34
CA GLU A 841 -43.11 1.71 6.39
C GLU A 841 -42.17 0.52 6.39
N LEU A 842 -42.11 -0.20 5.27
CA LEU A 842 -41.13 -1.27 5.07
C LEU A 842 -39.76 -0.65 4.72
N ILE A 843 -39.05 -0.18 5.74
CA ILE A 843 -37.61 0.14 5.60
C ILE A 843 -36.87 -1.18 5.41
N ASP A 844 -36.28 -1.38 4.23
CA ASP A 844 -35.33 -2.46 4.00
C ASP A 844 -34.15 -2.29 4.98
N PRO A 845 -33.93 -3.23 5.92
CA PRO A 845 -32.91 -3.07 6.95
C PRO A 845 -31.49 -3.31 6.43
N PHE A 846 -31.30 -3.71 5.17
CA PHE A 846 -30.02 -4.05 4.60
C PHE A 846 -29.39 -2.90 3.81
N GLY A 847 -28.09 -2.66 4.05
CA GLY A 847 -27.23 -1.98 3.10
C GLY A 847 -26.78 -2.95 2.01
N ILE A 848 -26.73 -2.50 0.76
CA ILE A 848 -26.27 -3.31 -0.38
C ILE A 848 -24.93 -2.74 -0.89
N ILE A 849 -23.99 -3.63 -1.17
CA ILE A 849 -22.68 -3.31 -1.73
C ILE A 849 -22.63 -3.73 -3.20
N THR A 850 -22.29 -2.79 -4.09
CA THR A 850 -22.20 -3.00 -5.54
C THR A 850 -20.83 -2.61 -6.10
N ASP A 851 -20.38 -3.27 -7.16
CA ASP A 851 -19.17 -2.93 -7.91
C ASP A 851 -19.45 -1.67 -8.76
N SER A 852 -18.62 -0.64 -8.64
CA SER A 852 -18.87 0.67 -9.28
C SER A 852 -18.75 0.67 -10.81
N LEU A 853 -18.14 -0.36 -11.39
CA LEU A 853 -17.92 -0.47 -12.84
C LEU A 853 -19.04 -1.26 -13.54
N THR A 854 -19.64 -2.22 -12.85
CA THR A 854 -20.60 -3.19 -13.40
C THR A 854 -22.00 -3.07 -12.79
N GLY A 855 -22.14 -2.38 -11.66
CA GLY A 855 -23.40 -2.31 -10.88
C GLY A 855 -23.82 -3.63 -10.23
N ALA A 856 -23.01 -4.69 -10.33
CA ALA A 856 -23.32 -6.00 -9.78
C ALA A 856 -23.12 -6.03 -8.26
N ALA A 857 -23.97 -6.75 -7.53
CA ALA A 857 -23.81 -6.93 -6.09
C ALA A 857 -22.53 -7.72 -5.76
N VAL A 858 -21.77 -7.27 -4.75
CA VAL A 858 -20.48 -7.86 -4.37
C VAL A 858 -20.64 -8.74 -3.13
N PRO A 859 -20.58 -10.08 -3.26
CA PRO A 859 -20.65 -10.99 -2.12
C PRO A 859 -19.29 -11.16 -1.44
N GLY A 860 -19.29 -11.51 -0.15
CA GLY A 860 -18.06 -11.83 0.57
C GLY A 860 -17.25 -10.64 1.09
N VAL A 861 -17.74 -9.40 0.92
CA VAL A 861 -17.06 -8.18 1.37
C VAL A 861 -17.00 -8.16 2.90
N ARG A 862 -15.81 -7.98 3.47
CA ARG A 862 -15.63 -7.78 4.91
C ARG A 862 -15.98 -6.34 5.26
N VAL A 863 -17.10 -6.14 5.94
CA VAL A 863 -17.61 -4.82 6.35
C VAL A 863 -17.41 -4.64 7.86
N ALA A 864 -16.77 -3.57 8.30
CA ALA A 864 -16.42 -3.33 9.69
C ALA A 864 -16.88 -1.94 10.17
N LEU A 865 -17.61 -1.91 11.30
CA LEU A 865 -18.16 -0.70 11.90
C LEU A 865 -17.25 -0.15 13.02
N TYR A 866 -16.96 1.15 12.99
CA TYR A 866 -16.07 1.84 13.93
C TYR A 866 -16.72 3.07 14.57
N TRP A 867 -16.22 3.49 15.74
CA TRP A 867 -16.62 4.74 16.39
C TRP A 867 -15.94 5.96 15.77
N SER A 868 -16.72 6.92 15.25
CA SER A 868 -16.21 8.20 14.75
C SER A 868 -15.68 9.10 15.89
N ASP A 869 -14.68 9.95 15.59
CA ASP A 869 -14.18 10.95 16.56
C ASP A 869 -15.11 12.15 16.63
N THR A 870 -16.09 12.04 17.52
CA THR A 870 -17.06 13.09 17.79
C THR A 870 -17.17 13.36 19.28
N GLU A 871 -17.64 14.56 19.63
CA GLU A 871 -17.92 14.92 21.02
C GLU A 871 -19.04 14.04 21.62
N LEU A 872 -20.00 13.59 20.82
CA LEU A 872 -21.05 12.66 21.25
C LEU A 872 -20.46 11.32 21.69
N ASN A 873 -19.57 10.72 20.89
CA ASN A 873 -18.93 9.45 21.26
C ASN A 873 -17.99 9.61 22.46
N ARG A 874 -17.15 10.65 22.46
CA ARG A 874 -16.22 10.91 23.58
C ARG A 874 -16.95 11.20 24.89
N SER A 875 -18.04 11.97 24.87
CA SER A 875 -18.87 12.22 26.07
C SER A 875 -19.58 10.98 26.61
N LYS A 876 -19.83 9.97 25.76
CA LYS A 876 -20.34 8.64 26.15
C LYS A 876 -19.24 7.66 26.60
N GLY A 877 -17.97 8.06 26.61
CA GLY A 877 -16.85 7.19 26.98
C GLY A 877 -16.49 6.14 25.92
N ARG A 878 -16.93 6.33 24.67
CA ARG A 878 -16.54 5.50 23.53
C ARG A 878 -15.19 5.99 23.01
N THR A 879 -14.31 5.08 22.61
CA THR A 879 -12.97 5.42 22.08
C THR A 879 -13.02 5.54 20.57
N PRO A 880 -12.77 6.73 19.98
CA PRO A 880 -12.73 6.90 18.54
C PRO A 880 -11.73 5.98 17.85
N GLY A 881 -12.00 5.60 16.61
CA GLY A 881 -11.16 4.72 15.80
C GLY A 881 -11.14 3.25 16.25
N THR A 882 -11.90 2.88 17.29
CA THR A 882 -12.02 1.48 17.72
C THR A 882 -13.27 0.82 17.16
N GLU A 883 -13.16 -0.48 16.85
CA GLU A 883 -14.25 -1.28 16.31
C GLU A 883 -15.42 -1.38 17.32
N VAL A 884 -16.64 -1.26 16.81
CA VAL A 884 -17.87 -1.28 17.61
C VAL A 884 -18.15 -2.69 18.11
N LYS A 885 -18.13 -2.88 19.43
CA LYS A 885 -18.46 -4.16 20.06
C LYS A 885 -19.97 -4.33 20.15
N LEU A 886 -20.55 -5.14 19.25
CA LEU A 886 -21.97 -5.44 19.22
C LEU A 886 -22.29 -6.78 19.92
N PRO A 887 -23.47 -6.92 20.55
CA PRO A 887 -23.96 -8.21 21.02
C PRO A 887 -24.46 -9.03 19.83
N GLY A 888 -24.09 -10.31 19.77
CA GLY A 888 -24.66 -11.24 18.80
C GLY A 888 -26.16 -11.42 19.04
N LEU A 889 -26.96 -11.31 17.98
CA LEU A 889 -28.42 -11.44 17.96
C LEU A 889 -28.80 -12.63 17.08
N PRO A 890 -29.04 -13.83 17.65
CA PRO A 890 -29.35 -15.02 16.87
C PRO A 890 -30.62 -14.86 16.03
N SER A 891 -30.54 -15.26 14.76
CA SER A 891 -31.58 -15.08 13.72
C SER A 891 -31.69 -13.67 13.13
N PHE A 892 -30.68 -12.80 13.34
CA PHE A 892 -30.58 -11.51 12.65
C PHE A 892 -29.71 -11.66 11.40
N ALA A 893 -30.35 -11.83 10.24
CA ALA A 893 -29.64 -11.95 8.96
C ALA A 893 -28.81 -10.69 8.64
N PRO A 894 -27.74 -10.80 7.82
CA PRO A 894 -27.14 -12.04 7.33
C PRO A 894 -26.22 -12.74 8.35
N ASN A 895 -25.70 -12.03 9.37
CA ASN A 895 -24.58 -12.49 10.21
C ASN A 895 -24.78 -12.39 11.74
N ASP A 896 -26.00 -12.61 12.24
CA ASP A 896 -26.36 -12.59 13.68
C ASP A 896 -25.87 -11.34 14.44
N ASN A 897 -25.88 -10.17 13.78
CA ASN A 897 -25.38 -8.89 14.31
C ASN A 897 -23.89 -8.89 14.73
N ALA A 898 -23.06 -9.76 14.14
CA ALA A 898 -21.62 -9.71 14.29
C ALA A 898 -21.02 -8.39 13.78
N ASN A 899 -19.86 -8.01 14.29
CA ASN A 899 -18.97 -7.01 13.71
C ASN A 899 -17.54 -7.58 13.80
N PRO A 900 -16.75 -7.60 12.71
CA PRO A 900 -17.13 -7.31 11.33
C PRO A 900 -18.19 -8.28 10.77
N GLN A 901 -18.73 -7.97 9.59
CA GLN A 901 -19.64 -8.82 8.80
C GLN A 901 -19.02 -9.21 7.47
N ILE A 902 -19.63 -10.20 6.82
CA ILE A 902 -19.34 -10.63 5.45
C ILE A 902 -20.62 -10.42 4.62
N SER A 903 -20.56 -9.69 3.50
CA SER A 903 -21.75 -9.43 2.68
C SER A 903 -22.39 -10.71 2.11
N SER A 904 -23.71 -10.71 1.97
CA SER A 904 -24.48 -11.86 1.47
C SER A 904 -24.25 -12.12 -0.03
N ALA A 905 -24.83 -13.19 -0.56
CA ALA A 905 -24.79 -13.50 -2.01
C ALA A 905 -25.40 -12.38 -2.89
N THR A 906 -26.22 -11.50 -2.31
CA THR A 906 -26.88 -10.34 -2.92
C THR A 906 -26.24 -9.01 -2.46
N GLY A 907 -25.05 -9.06 -1.84
CA GLY A 907 -24.31 -7.88 -1.38
C GLY A 907 -24.84 -7.26 -0.07
N GLU A 908 -25.78 -7.91 0.62
CA GLU A 908 -26.45 -7.35 1.80
C GLU A 908 -25.58 -7.41 3.06
N TYR A 909 -25.69 -6.39 3.91
CA TYR A 909 -25.19 -6.38 5.29
C TYR A 909 -26.12 -5.52 6.18
N ALA A 910 -26.13 -5.75 7.50
CA ALA A 910 -26.94 -4.94 8.42
C ALA A 910 -26.46 -5.02 9.87
N TRP A 911 -26.61 -3.94 10.65
CA TRP A 911 -26.33 -3.93 12.08
C TRP A 911 -27.48 -3.35 12.93
N MET A 912 -27.66 -3.95 14.10
CA MET A 912 -28.45 -3.41 15.20
C MET A 912 -27.51 -2.70 16.19
N VAL A 913 -27.34 -1.40 16.03
CA VAL A 913 -26.34 -0.59 16.74
C VAL A 913 -26.90 0.17 17.95
N PRO A 914 -26.06 0.56 18.93
CA PRO A 914 -26.45 1.46 20.02
C PRO A 914 -26.99 2.82 19.57
N ALA A 915 -28.12 3.25 20.14
CA ALA A 915 -28.74 4.54 19.83
C ALA A 915 -27.89 5.76 20.24
N PHE A 916 -28.07 6.85 19.50
CA PHE A 916 -27.30 8.11 19.58
C PHE A 916 -25.79 7.84 19.52
N GLY A 917 -25.29 7.41 18.37
CA GLY A 917 -23.88 7.15 18.12
C GLY A 917 -23.44 7.59 16.74
N ASP A 918 -22.19 8.00 16.64
CA ASP A 918 -21.57 8.39 15.38
C ASP A 918 -20.65 7.27 14.90
N TYR A 919 -20.86 6.83 13.67
CA TYR A 919 -20.20 5.66 13.12
C TYR A 919 -19.50 6.01 11.81
N TYR A 920 -18.52 5.18 11.47
CA TYR A 920 -18.01 5.07 10.11
C TYR A 920 -17.77 3.60 9.77
N ILE A 921 -17.79 3.29 8.48
CA ILE A 921 -17.64 1.94 7.95
C ILE A 921 -16.36 1.86 7.12
N LEU A 922 -15.60 0.78 7.31
CA LEU A 922 -14.59 0.33 6.36
C LEU A 922 -15.08 -0.96 5.70
N ALA A 923 -14.91 -1.10 4.38
CA ALA A 923 -15.24 -2.34 3.67
C ALA A 923 -14.08 -2.80 2.76
N GLU A 924 -13.75 -4.08 2.87
CA GLU A 924 -12.57 -4.71 2.28
C GLU A 924 -12.99 -5.96 1.50
N ALA A 925 -12.52 -6.09 0.26
CA ALA A 925 -12.74 -7.28 -0.57
C ALA A 925 -11.56 -7.51 -1.52
N ASP A 926 -11.24 -8.78 -1.79
CA ASP A 926 -10.18 -9.15 -2.72
C ASP A 926 -10.49 -8.61 -4.12
N GLY A 927 -9.52 -7.90 -4.70
CA GLY A 927 -9.66 -7.28 -6.03
C GLY A 927 -10.33 -5.90 -6.03
N TYR A 928 -10.67 -5.34 -4.86
CA TYR A 928 -11.26 -4.02 -4.70
C TYR A 928 -10.39 -3.09 -3.86
N THR A 929 -10.57 -1.79 -4.02
CA THR A 929 -10.02 -0.78 -3.10
C THR A 929 -10.82 -0.73 -1.81
N ILE A 930 -10.20 -0.31 -0.70
CA ILE A 930 -10.89 -0.22 0.59
C ILE A 930 -11.88 0.94 0.56
N PHE A 931 -13.17 0.64 0.71
CA PHE A 931 -14.19 1.67 0.92
C PHE A 931 -14.08 2.24 2.34
N ASP A 932 -14.10 3.55 2.46
CA ASP A 932 -14.12 4.28 3.74
C ASP A 932 -15.25 5.30 3.72
N SER A 933 -16.27 5.10 4.55
CA SER A 933 -17.44 6.00 4.57
C SER A 933 -17.06 7.44 4.89
N ARG A 934 -15.91 7.73 5.51
CA ARG A 934 -15.45 9.09 5.82
C ARG A 934 -15.07 9.90 4.59
N LEU A 935 -14.88 9.25 3.44
CA LEU A 935 -14.64 9.89 2.14
C LEU A 935 -15.93 10.16 1.37
N ASP A 936 -17.04 9.54 1.78
CA ASP A 936 -18.38 9.77 1.26
C ASP A 936 -18.86 11.18 1.63
N LYS A 937 -19.39 11.90 0.63
CA LYS A 937 -19.85 13.29 0.76
C LYS A 937 -21.38 13.42 0.69
N ARG A 938 -22.11 12.31 0.82
CA ARG A 938 -23.56 12.31 0.96
C ARG A 938 -23.99 13.03 2.24
N GLU A 939 -25.08 13.77 2.11
CA GLU A 939 -25.70 14.58 3.15
C GLU A 939 -27.20 14.22 3.19
N GLU A 940 -27.59 13.35 4.11
CA GLU A 940 -28.94 12.75 4.17
C GLU A 940 -29.49 12.79 5.61
N THR A 941 -30.77 13.12 5.78
CA THR A 941 -31.47 13.03 7.08
C THR A 941 -32.46 11.88 7.04
N ILE A 942 -32.49 11.06 8.08
CA ILE A 942 -33.20 9.78 8.11
C ILE A 942 -34.02 9.66 9.40
N GLY A 943 -35.34 9.50 9.24
CA GLY A 943 -36.26 9.39 10.37
C GLY A 943 -36.28 10.66 11.23
N LEU A 944 -36.25 10.48 12.55
CA LEU A 944 -36.42 11.59 13.52
C LEU A 944 -35.12 12.29 13.89
N ASP A 945 -34.04 11.52 14.00
CA ASP A 945 -32.81 11.95 14.64
C ASP A 945 -31.57 11.17 14.15
N SER A 946 -31.63 10.54 12.98
CA SER A 946 -30.46 9.92 12.32
C SER A 946 -30.08 10.69 11.04
N TYR A 947 -28.81 10.63 10.64
CA TYR A 947 -28.31 11.31 9.41
C TYR A 947 -26.98 10.72 8.92
N ILE A 948 -26.64 11.02 7.67
CA ILE A 948 -25.31 10.83 7.07
C ILE A 948 -24.80 12.24 6.72
N GLN A 949 -23.66 12.68 7.27
CA GLN A 949 -23.08 14.00 7.00
C GLN A 949 -21.55 13.94 7.06
N GLY A 950 -20.86 14.46 6.05
CA GLY A 950 -19.39 14.46 5.97
C GLY A 950 -18.76 13.08 6.18
N GLY A 951 -19.44 12.03 5.70
CA GLY A 951 -19.01 10.63 5.85
C GLY A 951 -19.20 10.00 7.24
N ILE A 952 -19.80 10.74 8.18
CA ILE A 952 -20.23 10.26 9.49
C ILE A 952 -21.67 9.77 9.41
N ILE A 953 -21.89 8.55 9.87
CA ILE A 953 -23.20 7.91 9.98
C ILE A 953 -23.69 8.11 11.41
N HIS A 954 -24.56 9.10 11.63
CA HIS A 954 -25.22 9.33 12.92
C HIS A 954 -26.48 8.48 13.04
N VAL A 955 -26.51 7.57 14.02
CA VAL A 955 -27.70 6.79 14.34
C VAL A 955 -28.27 7.29 15.65
N GLY A 956 -29.43 7.95 15.59
CA GLY A 956 -30.23 8.40 16.72
C GLY A 956 -31.07 7.27 17.28
N THR A 957 -32.40 7.40 17.20
CA THR A 957 -33.39 6.37 17.56
C THR A 957 -33.93 5.57 16.38
N THR A 958 -33.71 6.03 15.14
CA THR A 958 -34.21 5.40 13.90
C THR A 958 -33.11 4.71 13.10
N ILE A 959 -33.46 3.62 12.41
CA ILE A 959 -32.55 2.85 11.53
C ILE A 959 -32.01 3.74 10.40
N VAL A 960 -30.77 3.48 9.96
CA VAL A 960 -30.13 4.14 8.82
C VAL A 960 -29.86 3.11 7.72
N PRO A 961 -30.55 3.17 6.56
CA PRO A 961 -30.13 2.44 5.37
C PRO A 961 -28.84 3.07 4.83
N TYR A 962 -27.87 2.24 4.45
CA TYR A 962 -26.60 2.70 3.88
C TYR A 962 -26.15 1.70 2.82
N SER A 963 -26.44 1.99 1.55
CA SER A 963 -25.87 1.26 0.41
C SER A 963 -24.73 2.06 -0.20
N PHE A 964 -23.73 1.39 -0.76
CA PHE A 964 -22.57 2.03 -1.35
C PHE A 964 -21.94 1.19 -2.47
N GLU A 965 -21.22 1.87 -3.34
CA GLU A 965 -20.40 1.24 -4.37
C GLU A 965 -18.96 1.09 -3.87
N ILE A 966 -18.30 0.01 -4.29
CA ILE A 966 -16.88 -0.26 -4.00
C ILE A 966 -16.11 -0.32 -5.33
N ASP A 967 -15.01 0.44 -5.41
CA ASP A 967 -14.23 0.56 -6.65
C ASP A 967 -13.31 -0.65 -6.83
N PRO A 968 -13.37 -1.36 -7.98
CA PRO A 968 -12.44 -2.43 -8.27
C PRO A 968 -11.00 -1.89 -8.38
N ALA A 969 -10.03 -2.63 -7.86
CA ALA A 969 -8.63 -2.20 -7.85
C ALA A 969 -8.03 -2.31 -9.25
N LEU A 970 -7.37 -1.23 -9.72
CA LEU A 970 -6.68 -1.24 -11.01
C LEU A 970 -5.44 -2.15 -10.94
N LEU A 971 -5.35 -3.13 -11.84
CA LEU A 971 -4.24 -4.08 -11.94
C LEU A 971 -3.22 -3.63 -12.99
N ASP A 972 -3.69 -3.16 -14.14
CA ASP A 972 -2.86 -2.67 -15.25
C ASP A 972 -3.63 -1.62 -16.08
N SER A 973 -2.91 -0.77 -16.81
CA SER A 973 -3.52 0.13 -17.79
C SER A 973 -2.51 0.54 -18.86
N GLY A 974 -2.98 0.70 -20.09
CA GLY A 974 -2.11 1.03 -21.21
C GLY A 974 -2.85 1.13 -22.52
N VAL A 975 -2.17 0.80 -23.62
CA VAL A 975 -2.73 0.84 -24.98
C VAL A 975 -2.56 -0.51 -25.66
N HIS A 976 -3.67 -1.13 -26.04
CA HIS A 976 -3.72 -2.32 -26.85
C HIS A 976 -3.69 -1.96 -28.33
N ASP A 977 -2.54 -2.15 -28.97
CA ASP A 977 -2.37 -1.94 -30.41
C ASP A 977 -3.08 -3.04 -31.24
N ALA A 978 -3.75 -2.65 -32.34
CA ALA A 978 -4.39 -3.59 -33.27
C ALA A 978 -3.38 -4.45 -34.06
N TYR A 979 -3.24 -5.72 -33.69
CA TYR A 979 -2.32 -6.65 -34.35
C TYR A 979 -2.90 -7.29 -35.64
N LEU A 980 -4.23 -7.37 -35.76
CA LEU A 980 -4.90 -8.00 -36.90
C LEU A 980 -5.83 -7.00 -37.59
N LYS A 981 -5.77 -6.93 -38.93
CA LYS A 981 -6.58 -5.99 -39.73
C LYS A 981 -7.58 -6.74 -40.59
N GLY A 982 -8.73 -6.12 -40.86
CA GLY A 982 -9.67 -6.55 -41.89
C GLY A 982 -9.16 -6.27 -43.30
N PHE A 983 -10.03 -6.49 -44.28
CA PHE A 983 -9.74 -6.36 -45.70
C PHE A 983 -10.19 -4.98 -46.26
N PRO A 984 -9.67 -4.52 -47.42
CA PRO A 984 -10.01 -3.22 -48.00
C PRO A 984 -11.49 -3.03 -48.38
N ASP A 985 -12.29 -4.10 -48.38
CA ASP A 985 -13.73 -4.09 -48.60
C ASP A 985 -14.56 -3.94 -47.31
N GLY A 986 -13.92 -3.72 -46.15
CA GLY A 986 -14.60 -3.52 -44.86
C GLY A 986 -15.09 -4.81 -44.19
N ALA A 987 -14.66 -5.96 -44.69
CA ALA A 987 -14.93 -7.27 -44.11
C ALA A 987 -13.76 -7.73 -43.21
N PHE A 988 -14.08 -8.42 -42.11
CA PHE A 988 -13.10 -9.14 -41.30
C PHE A 988 -12.84 -10.55 -41.82
N ARG A 989 -13.88 -11.23 -42.31
CA ARG A 989 -13.93 -12.64 -42.72
C ARG A 989 -13.52 -13.60 -41.60
N PRO A 990 -14.36 -13.77 -40.56
CA PRO A 990 -14.02 -14.54 -39.36
C PRO A 990 -13.73 -16.02 -39.65
N ASP A 991 -14.53 -16.64 -40.53
CA ASP A 991 -14.42 -18.07 -40.87
C ASP A 991 -13.39 -18.36 -41.99
N ASP A 992 -12.83 -17.33 -42.63
CA ASP A 992 -11.78 -17.51 -43.64
C ASP A 992 -10.51 -18.07 -42.97
N GLY A 993 -9.93 -19.11 -43.57
CA GLY A 993 -8.66 -19.67 -43.10
C GLY A 993 -7.52 -18.63 -43.17
N LEU A 994 -6.65 -18.58 -42.16
CA LEU A 994 -5.51 -17.65 -42.11
C LEU A 994 -4.42 -18.06 -43.10
N THR A 995 -3.85 -17.12 -43.88
CA THR A 995 -2.68 -17.40 -44.75
C THR A 995 -1.35 -17.23 -44.01
N ARG A 996 -0.28 -17.87 -44.50
CA ARG A 996 1.07 -17.75 -43.91
C ARG A 996 1.60 -16.31 -43.95
N GLY A 997 1.28 -15.55 -44.99
CA GLY A 997 1.59 -14.11 -45.07
C GLY A 997 0.84 -13.29 -44.04
N GLN A 998 -0.43 -13.63 -43.75
CA GLN A 998 -1.20 -13.01 -42.67
C GLN A 998 -0.64 -13.35 -41.28
N LEU A 999 -0.24 -14.60 -41.04
CA LEU A 999 0.40 -14.97 -39.77
C LEU A 999 1.72 -14.21 -39.56
N ALA A 1000 2.59 -14.13 -40.58
CA ALA A 1000 3.81 -13.35 -40.49
C ALA A 1000 3.52 -11.88 -40.13
N ALA A 1001 2.51 -11.27 -40.76
CA ALA A 1001 2.10 -9.89 -40.50
C ALA A 1001 1.51 -9.67 -39.08
N ILE A 1002 0.84 -10.68 -38.51
CA ILE A 1002 0.35 -10.65 -37.12
C ILE A 1002 1.54 -10.66 -36.15
N LEU A 1003 2.43 -11.65 -36.30
CA LEU A 1003 3.62 -11.80 -35.43
C LEU A 1003 4.52 -10.56 -35.47
N SER A 1004 4.71 -9.94 -36.65
CA SER A 1004 5.49 -8.71 -36.78
C SER A 1004 4.88 -7.48 -36.11
N ARG A 1005 3.55 -7.43 -35.95
CA ARG A 1005 2.87 -6.31 -35.26
C ARG A 1005 2.84 -6.49 -33.76
N ILE A 1006 2.79 -7.73 -33.29
CA ILE A 1006 2.97 -8.07 -31.88
C ILE A 1006 4.37 -7.64 -31.40
N GLN A 1007 5.39 -7.81 -32.25
CA GLN A 1007 6.80 -7.50 -31.95
C GLN A 1007 7.26 -6.17 -32.59
N ARG A 1008 6.46 -5.12 -32.42
CA ARG A 1008 6.62 -3.82 -33.12
C ARG A 1008 7.95 -3.11 -32.84
N GLU A 1009 8.61 -3.39 -31.72
CA GLU A 1009 9.87 -2.74 -31.30
C GLU A 1009 11.11 -3.21 -32.05
N LEU A 1010 11.08 -4.36 -32.73
CA LEU A 1010 12.25 -4.94 -33.41
C LEU A 1010 12.68 -4.19 -34.69
N GLY A 1011 11.94 -3.16 -35.09
CA GLY A 1011 12.26 -2.31 -36.24
C GLY A 1011 12.11 -3.00 -37.60
N ALA A 1012 12.61 -2.35 -38.66
CA ALA A 1012 12.63 -2.91 -40.00
C ALA A 1012 13.86 -3.80 -40.20
N ALA A 1013 13.64 -5.06 -40.57
CA ALA A 1013 14.71 -6.03 -40.81
C ALA A 1013 15.67 -5.58 -41.93
N GLN A 1014 16.95 -5.98 -41.82
CA GLN A 1014 17.89 -5.81 -42.94
C GLN A 1014 17.53 -6.75 -44.10
N ALA A 1015 17.91 -6.37 -45.32
CA ALA A 1015 17.46 -7.02 -46.55
C ALA A 1015 17.84 -8.52 -46.61
N PHE A 1016 16.88 -9.38 -46.25
CA PHE A 1016 16.99 -10.84 -46.30
C PHE A 1016 17.07 -11.36 -47.74
N ALA A 1017 17.77 -12.48 -47.95
CA ALA A 1017 17.84 -13.18 -49.23
C ALA A 1017 16.50 -13.90 -49.51
N GLY A 1018 15.53 -13.15 -50.04
CA GLY A 1018 14.11 -13.53 -50.13
C GLY A 1018 13.80 -14.89 -50.77
N TYR A 1019 12.70 -15.50 -50.29
CA TYR A 1019 12.12 -16.70 -50.88
C TYR A 1019 11.66 -16.47 -52.32
N ARG A 1020 11.80 -17.50 -53.17
CA ARG A 1020 11.58 -17.38 -54.63
C ARG A 1020 10.15 -17.07 -55.04
N ASP A 1021 9.19 -17.29 -54.15
CA ASP A 1021 7.76 -17.08 -54.33
C ASP A 1021 7.22 -15.85 -53.56
N VAL A 1022 8.10 -15.02 -52.99
CA VAL A 1022 7.74 -13.75 -52.34
C VAL A 1022 8.36 -12.60 -53.12
N SER A 1023 7.53 -11.79 -53.79
CA SER A 1023 7.99 -10.55 -54.44
C SER A 1023 8.44 -9.54 -53.39
N ALA A 1024 9.46 -8.73 -53.70
CA ALA A 1024 9.83 -7.57 -52.89
C ALA A 1024 8.71 -6.51 -52.78
N THR A 1025 7.72 -6.55 -53.68
CA THR A 1025 6.51 -5.71 -53.63
C THR A 1025 5.31 -6.40 -52.99
N HIS A 1026 5.50 -7.58 -52.38
CA HIS A 1026 4.42 -8.30 -51.71
C HIS A 1026 4.08 -7.60 -50.40
N TRP A 1027 2.78 -7.41 -50.10
CA TRP A 1027 2.31 -6.61 -48.95
C TRP A 1027 2.82 -7.11 -47.58
N ALA A 1028 3.17 -8.39 -47.48
CA ALA A 1028 3.75 -9.01 -46.29
C ALA A 1028 5.25 -9.32 -46.41
N ALA A 1029 5.97 -8.80 -47.41
CA ALA A 1029 7.38 -9.14 -47.66
C ALA A 1029 8.29 -8.92 -46.43
N ASP A 1030 8.20 -7.74 -45.82
CA ASP A 1030 9.03 -7.37 -44.67
C ASP A 1030 8.68 -8.20 -43.42
N ALA A 1031 7.39 -8.45 -43.19
CA ALA A 1031 6.91 -9.30 -42.10
C ALA A 1031 7.36 -10.77 -42.26
N ILE A 1032 7.38 -11.28 -43.50
CA ILE A 1032 7.88 -12.63 -43.81
C ILE A 1032 9.39 -12.72 -43.60
N ALA A 1033 10.14 -11.66 -43.96
CA ALA A 1033 11.58 -11.57 -43.70
C ALA A 1033 11.87 -11.60 -42.19
N LEU A 1034 11.24 -10.70 -41.42
CA LEU A 1034 11.39 -10.62 -39.96
C LEU A 1034 11.01 -11.95 -39.27
N ALA A 1035 9.84 -12.51 -39.57
CA ALA A 1035 9.40 -13.78 -38.98
C ALA A 1035 10.29 -14.98 -39.35
N SER A 1036 11.05 -14.90 -40.46
CA SER A 1036 12.04 -15.90 -40.85
C SER A 1036 13.38 -15.71 -40.16
N GLU A 1037 13.84 -14.46 -40.04
CA GLU A 1037 15.08 -14.08 -39.35
C GLU A 1037 15.01 -14.43 -37.86
N GLN A 1038 13.90 -14.06 -37.20
CA GLN A 1038 13.64 -14.39 -35.79
C GLN A 1038 13.23 -15.86 -35.57
N GLY A 1039 13.11 -16.64 -36.64
CA GLY A 1039 12.85 -18.09 -36.58
C GLY A 1039 11.42 -18.49 -36.19
N TRP A 1040 10.50 -17.54 -35.99
CA TRP A 1040 9.09 -17.79 -35.66
C TRP A 1040 8.40 -18.64 -36.73
N LEU A 1041 8.61 -18.30 -38.01
CA LEU A 1041 8.12 -19.01 -39.18
C LEU A 1041 9.26 -19.39 -40.11
N ARG A 1042 9.35 -20.67 -40.48
CA ARG A 1042 10.36 -21.15 -41.44
C ARG A 1042 9.72 -21.41 -42.80
N GLY A 1043 10.41 -21.03 -43.87
CA GLY A 1043 10.09 -21.49 -45.22
C GLY A 1043 10.49 -22.95 -45.46
N TYR A 1044 10.22 -23.44 -46.67
CA TYR A 1044 10.48 -24.79 -47.10
C TYR A 1044 11.92 -24.97 -47.60
N GLY A 1045 12.45 -26.19 -47.46
CA GLY A 1045 13.82 -26.54 -47.90
C GLY A 1045 14.08 -26.45 -49.42
N ASP A 1046 13.08 -26.07 -50.22
CA ASP A 1046 13.19 -25.79 -51.66
C ASP A 1046 13.34 -24.28 -51.98
N GLY A 1047 13.38 -23.42 -50.96
CA GLY A 1047 13.54 -21.97 -51.09
C GLY A 1047 12.24 -21.19 -51.30
N ARG A 1048 11.08 -21.77 -50.95
CA ARG A 1048 9.76 -21.12 -50.96
C ARG A 1048 9.23 -20.83 -49.56
N PHE A 1049 8.32 -19.87 -49.44
CA PHE A 1049 7.57 -19.58 -48.20
C PHE A 1049 6.08 -19.98 -48.29
N ALA A 1050 5.52 -20.01 -49.50
CA ALA A 1050 4.10 -20.18 -49.80
C ALA A 1050 3.18 -19.18 -49.05
N PRO A 1051 3.32 -17.85 -49.25
CA PRO A 1051 2.60 -16.84 -48.48
C PRO A 1051 1.07 -17.00 -48.48
N GLU A 1052 0.50 -17.42 -49.61
CA GLU A 1052 -0.95 -17.61 -49.78
C GLU A 1052 -1.49 -18.94 -49.24
N ARG A 1053 -0.63 -19.87 -48.79
CA ARG A 1053 -1.11 -21.15 -48.22
C ARG A 1053 -1.81 -20.89 -46.89
N LYS A 1054 -2.95 -21.55 -46.67
CA LYS A 1054 -3.65 -21.59 -45.38
C LYS A 1054 -2.81 -22.31 -44.32
N VAL A 1055 -2.71 -21.71 -43.13
CA VAL A 1055 -1.97 -22.17 -41.94
C VAL A 1055 -2.80 -23.23 -41.21
N THR A 1056 -2.16 -24.26 -40.63
CA THR A 1056 -2.88 -25.21 -39.75
C THR A 1056 -2.84 -24.79 -38.28
N ARG A 1057 -3.74 -25.33 -37.45
CA ARG A 1057 -3.76 -25.06 -35.99
C ARG A 1057 -2.41 -25.35 -35.33
N ALA A 1058 -1.74 -26.45 -35.70
CA ALA A 1058 -0.39 -26.77 -35.25
C ALA A 1058 0.67 -25.74 -35.68
N GLU A 1059 0.55 -25.16 -36.88
CA GLU A 1059 1.49 -24.15 -37.36
C GLU A 1059 1.32 -22.79 -36.67
N LEU A 1060 0.10 -22.37 -36.33
CA LEU A 1060 -0.10 -21.18 -35.48
C LEU A 1060 0.56 -21.39 -34.12
N VAL A 1061 0.24 -22.51 -33.46
CA VAL A 1061 0.72 -22.78 -32.10
C VAL A 1061 2.24 -22.97 -32.06
N GLN A 1062 2.84 -23.63 -33.05
CA GLN A 1062 4.30 -23.67 -33.16
C GLN A 1062 4.90 -22.28 -33.35
N ALA A 1063 4.30 -21.41 -34.16
CA ALA A 1063 4.82 -20.06 -34.38
C ALA A 1063 4.75 -19.20 -33.11
N LEU A 1064 3.67 -19.30 -32.34
CA LEU A 1064 3.52 -18.64 -31.04
C LEU A 1064 4.48 -19.21 -29.99
N ALA A 1065 4.64 -20.53 -29.91
CA ALA A 1065 5.62 -21.17 -29.02
C ALA A 1065 7.08 -20.77 -29.37
N ASN A 1066 7.40 -20.66 -30.67
CA ASN A 1066 8.69 -20.14 -31.13
C ASN A 1066 8.89 -18.66 -30.73
N LEU A 1067 7.85 -17.84 -30.90
CA LEU A 1067 7.85 -16.41 -30.56
C LEU A 1067 8.06 -16.20 -29.06
N ALA A 1068 7.38 -16.98 -28.22
CA ALA A 1068 7.47 -16.93 -26.76
C ALA A 1068 8.68 -17.68 -26.17
N GLY A 1069 9.50 -18.34 -27.01
CA GLY A 1069 10.66 -19.11 -26.55
C GLY A 1069 10.33 -20.36 -25.71
N LEU A 1070 9.08 -20.84 -25.74
CA LEU A 1070 8.61 -21.95 -24.91
C LEU A 1070 9.36 -23.26 -25.22
N LYS A 1071 9.72 -23.98 -24.15
CA LYS A 1071 10.28 -25.33 -24.17
C LYS A 1071 9.45 -26.20 -23.24
N ALA A 1072 8.79 -27.23 -23.77
CA ALA A 1072 7.99 -28.17 -22.98
C ALA A 1072 8.58 -29.58 -23.03
N ASP A 1073 8.46 -30.27 -21.89
CA ASP A 1073 8.86 -31.65 -21.69
C ASP A 1073 7.62 -32.57 -21.70
N ALA A 1074 7.64 -33.55 -22.60
CA ALA A 1074 6.61 -34.55 -22.90
C ALA A 1074 5.24 -34.00 -23.43
N PRO A 1075 4.65 -34.64 -24.46
CA PRO A 1075 3.34 -34.24 -24.97
C PRO A 1075 2.18 -34.76 -24.11
N GLY A 1076 1.25 -33.87 -23.74
CA GLY A 1076 0.01 -34.20 -23.03
C GLY A 1076 -1.25 -33.57 -23.64
N GLY A 1077 -2.41 -33.89 -23.07
CA GLY A 1077 -3.67 -33.17 -23.29
C GLY A 1077 -4.60 -33.68 -24.40
N PHE A 1078 -4.12 -34.00 -25.61
CA PHE A 1078 -4.99 -34.26 -26.76
C PHE A 1078 -4.78 -35.60 -27.47
N SER A 1079 -5.90 -36.26 -27.79
CA SER A 1079 -5.93 -37.63 -28.32
C SER A 1079 -5.44 -37.79 -29.77
N ASP A 1080 -5.33 -36.70 -30.53
CA ASP A 1080 -4.94 -36.68 -31.95
C ASP A 1080 -3.60 -35.97 -32.21
N VAL A 1081 -2.81 -35.73 -31.16
CA VAL A 1081 -1.52 -35.02 -31.20
C VAL A 1081 -0.34 -35.95 -30.88
N ASP A 1082 -0.57 -37.13 -30.34
CA ASP A 1082 0.49 -38.12 -30.09
C ASP A 1082 1.23 -38.49 -31.38
N GLY A 1083 2.57 -38.46 -31.32
CA GLY A 1083 3.46 -38.63 -32.47
C GLY A 1083 3.44 -37.50 -33.52
N HIS A 1084 2.66 -36.42 -33.34
CA HIS A 1084 2.63 -35.29 -34.27
C HIS A 1084 3.87 -34.38 -34.09
N TRP A 1085 4.33 -33.75 -35.18
CA TRP A 1085 5.57 -32.95 -35.15
C TRP A 1085 5.48 -31.70 -34.26
N ALA A 1086 4.27 -31.18 -34.02
CA ALA A 1086 4.02 -30.02 -33.18
C ALA A 1086 3.67 -30.38 -31.73
N ALA A 1087 3.72 -31.66 -31.33
CA ALA A 1087 3.14 -32.13 -30.07
C ALA A 1087 3.66 -31.38 -28.83
N ASN A 1088 4.96 -31.08 -28.77
CA ASN A 1088 5.53 -30.31 -27.67
C ASN A 1088 5.04 -28.86 -27.63
N ALA A 1089 4.88 -28.20 -28.78
CA ALA A 1089 4.36 -26.83 -28.85
C ALA A 1089 2.86 -26.77 -28.49
N VAL A 1090 2.09 -27.79 -28.89
CA VAL A 1090 0.68 -27.93 -28.49
C VAL A 1090 0.56 -28.18 -26.99
N SER A 1091 1.40 -29.04 -26.39
CA SER A 1091 1.42 -29.19 -24.92
C SER A 1091 1.77 -27.87 -24.25
N ALA A 1092 2.87 -27.21 -24.66
CA ALA A 1092 3.32 -25.94 -24.10
C ALA A 1092 2.23 -24.84 -24.10
N ALA A 1093 1.49 -24.71 -25.20
CA ALA A 1093 0.43 -23.72 -25.33
C ALA A 1093 -0.86 -24.10 -24.58
N ALA A 1094 -1.10 -25.38 -24.33
CA ALA A 1094 -2.20 -25.84 -23.46
C ALA A 1094 -1.86 -25.62 -21.99
N ASP A 1095 -0.62 -25.96 -21.59
CA ASP A 1095 -0.10 -25.74 -20.23
C ASP A 1095 -0.04 -24.22 -19.89
N ALA A 1096 0.22 -23.37 -20.90
CA ALA A 1096 0.15 -21.91 -20.79
C ALA A 1096 -1.28 -21.33 -20.94
N GLY A 1097 -2.31 -22.16 -21.08
CA GLY A 1097 -3.72 -21.73 -21.16
C GLY A 1097 -4.17 -21.07 -22.47
N TRP A 1098 -3.33 -20.98 -23.50
CA TRP A 1098 -3.64 -20.30 -24.75
C TRP A 1098 -4.65 -21.07 -25.63
N ILE A 1099 -4.70 -22.39 -25.48
CA ILE A 1099 -5.55 -23.28 -26.27
C ILE A 1099 -6.34 -24.26 -25.42
N GLY A 1100 -7.65 -24.31 -25.66
CA GLY A 1100 -8.51 -25.44 -25.28
C GLY A 1100 -8.57 -26.50 -26.39
N GLY A 1101 -8.90 -27.73 -26.01
CA GLY A 1101 -9.38 -28.73 -26.97
C GLY A 1101 -10.81 -28.45 -27.40
N TYR A 1102 -11.24 -29.08 -28.50
CA TYR A 1102 -12.67 -29.17 -28.78
C TYR A 1102 -13.36 -30.12 -27.77
N GLU A 1103 -14.68 -30.03 -27.63
CA GLU A 1103 -15.49 -30.89 -26.74
C GLU A 1103 -15.28 -32.41 -26.96
N ASP A 1104 -14.78 -32.81 -28.13
CA ASP A 1104 -14.45 -34.19 -28.48
C ASP A 1104 -13.06 -34.67 -27.99
N GLY A 1105 -12.34 -33.84 -27.23
CA GLY A 1105 -11.01 -34.17 -26.66
C GLY A 1105 -9.87 -34.16 -27.69
N ARG A 1106 -10.04 -33.41 -28.80
CA ARG A 1106 -9.06 -33.28 -29.88
C ARG A 1106 -8.56 -31.85 -30.04
N PHE A 1107 -7.39 -31.71 -30.66
CA PHE A 1107 -6.80 -30.44 -31.04
C PHE A 1107 -6.92 -30.15 -32.55
N ARG A 1108 -7.02 -31.18 -33.38
CA ARG A 1108 -7.09 -31.13 -34.86
C ARG A 1108 -5.88 -30.42 -35.49
N PRO A 1109 -4.65 -30.91 -35.28
CA PRO A 1109 -3.41 -30.19 -35.60
C PRO A 1109 -3.24 -29.79 -37.08
N ASP A 1110 -3.71 -30.63 -38.01
CA ASP A 1110 -3.59 -30.39 -39.46
C ASP A 1110 -4.80 -29.65 -40.06
N ALA A 1111 -5.83 -29.31 -39.26
CA ALA A 1111 -6.95 -28.50 -39.73
C ALA A 1111 -6.49 -27.05 -40.00
N ALA A 1112 -6.99 -26.46 -41.08
CA ALA A 1112 -6.74 -25.04 -41.37
C ALA A 1112 -7.42 -24.17 -40.31
N ILE A 1113 -6.67 -23.24 -39.71
CA ILE A 1113 -7.19 -22.37 -38.64
C ILE A 1113 -7.92 -21.15 -39.22
N THR A 1114 -9.07 -20.79 -38.65
CA THR A 1114 -9.82 -19.59 -39.07
C THR A 1114 -9.25 -18.30 -38.45
N ARG A 1115 -9.65 -17.15 -38.98
CA ARG A 1115 -9.27 -15.84 -38.41
C ARG A 1115 -9.90 -15.62 -37.03
N ALA A 1116 -11.13 -16.07 -36.81
CA ALA A 1116 -11.79 -16.04 -35.50
C ALA A 1116 -11.07 -16.93 -34.47
N GLU A 1117 -10.73 -18.18 -34.83
CA GLU A 1117 -9.93 -19.05 -33.94
C GLU A 1117 -8.56 -18.42 -33.62
N THR A 1118 -7.92 -17.79 -34.62
CA THR A 1118 -6.61 -17.14 -34.46
C THR A 1118 -6.65 -16.04 -33.40
N VAL A 1119 -7.63 -15.12 -33.45
CA VAL A 1119 -7.68 -14.01 -32.48
C VAL A 1119 -7.89 -14.51 -31.05
N THR A 1120 -8.75 -15.51 -30.83
CA THR A 1120 -8.97 -16.03 -29.46
C THR A 1120 -7.72 -16.68 -28.85
N ILE A 1121 -6.84 -17.25 -29.68
CA ILE A 1121 -5.58 -17.87 -29.22
C ILE A 1121 -4.51 -16.79 -29.01
N VAL A 1122 -4.46 -15.80 -29.90
CA VAL A 1122 -3.48 -14.69 -29.80
C VAL A 1122 -3.82 -13.75 -28.65
N ASN A 1123 -5.10 -13.45 -28.37
CA ASN A 1123 -5.51 -12.65 -27.21
C ASN A 1123 -5.06 -13.31 -25.90
N ARG A 1124 -5.32 -14.62 -25.72
CA ARG A 1124 -4.83 -15.38 -24.55
C ARG A 1124 -3.30 -15.40 -24.46
N TYR A 1125 -2.59 -15.50 -25.59
CA TYR A 1125 -1.12 -15.40 -25.61
C TYR A 1125 -0.62 -14.02 -25.16
N LEU A 1126 -1.31 -12.95 -25.56
CA LEU A 1126 -0.98 -11.57 -25.20
C LEU A 1126 -1.54 -11.16 -23.82
N ASN A 1127 -2.22 -12.06 -23.10
CA ASN A 1127 -2.99 -11.78 -21.89
C ASN A 1127 -4.03 -10.64 -22.05
N ARG A 1128 -4.55 -10.44 -23.27
CA ARG A 1128 -5.62 -9.47 -23.53
C ARG A 1128 -6.96 -10.12 -23.30
N GLN A 1129 -7.85 -9.43 -22.60
CA GLN A 1129 -9.18 -9.96 -22.30
C GLN A 1129 -10.22 -9.30 -23.20
N ALA A 1130 -11.19 -10.08 -23.67
CA ALA A 1130 -12.36 -9.52 -24.30
C ALA A 1130 -13.12 -8.68 -23.26
N PRO A 1131 -13.42 -7.39 -23.53
CA PRO A 1131 -14.02 -6.51 -22.53
C PRO A 1131 -15.40 -7.03 -22.11
N THR A 1132 -15.61 -7.14 -20.79
CA THR A 1132 -16.90 -7.56 -20.22
C THR A 1132 -18.00 -6.53 -20.48
N VAL A 1133 -17.62 -5.25 -20.58
CA VAL A 1133 -18.48 -4.12 -20.96
C VAL A 1133 -18.00 -3.57 -22.30
N LEU A 1134 -18.77 -3.82 -23.36
CA LEU A 1134 -18.41 -3.37 -24.70
C LEU A 1134 -18.62 -1.86 -24.84
N ALA A 1135 -17.52 -1.09 -24.91
CA ALA A 1135 -17.59 0.32 -25.27
C ALA A 1135 -18.28 0.49 -26.65
N THR A 1136 -19.14 1.49 -26.79
CA THR A 1136 -19.99 1.73 -27.98
C THR A 1136 -19.25 2.28 -29.19
N GLU A 1137 -17.96 2.62 -29.07
CA GLU A 1137 -17.13 3.11 -30.17
C GLU A 1137 -16.07 2.07 -30.62
N GLY A 1138 -15.89 1.94 -31.94
CA GLY A 1138 -14.87 1.08 -32.56
C GLY A 1138 -15.43 0.20 -33.67
N ALA A 1139 -14.64 0.02 -34.74
CA ALA A 1139 -15.11 -0.50 -36.03
C ALA A 1139 -15.90 -1.82 -35.96
N SER A 1140 -17.22 -1.73 -36.19
CA SER A 1140 -18.05 -2.89 -36.52
C SER A 1140 -17.70 -3.37 -37.93
N TRP A 1141 -17.24 -4.62 -38.03
CA TRP A 1141 -16.94 -5.24 -39.33
C TRP A 1141 -18.25 -5.64 -40.02
N SER A 1142 -18.36 -5.34 -41.32
CA SER A 1142 -19.60 -5.54 -42.10
C SER A 1142 -20.13 -6.98 -42.14
N ASP A 1143 -19.31 -7.95 -41.75
CA ASP A 1143 -19.58 -9.38 -41.71
C ASP A 1143 -19.42 -10.03 -40.33
N VAL A 1144 -19.31 -9.24 -39.24
CA VAL A 1144 -19.21 -9.76 -37.86
C VAL A 1144 -20.28 -9.13 -36.97
N PRO A 1145 -21.46 -9.75 -36.81
CA PRO A 1145 -22.49 -9.27 -35.89
C PRO A 1145 -22.08 -9.47 -34.43
N GLU A 1146 -22.68 -8.70 -33.51
CA GLU A 1146 -22.45 -8.81 -32.05
C GLU A 1146 -22.72 -10.22 -31.49
N SER A 1147 -23.66 -10.94 -32.09
CA SER A 1147 -23.99 -12.32 -31.74
C SER A 1147 -22.98 -13.36 -32.24
N HIS A 1148 -21.93 -12.96 -32.96
CA HIS A 1148 -20.86 -13.85 -33.36
C HIS A 1148 -20.01 -14.25 -32.14
N TRP A 1149 -19.77 -15.55 -31.97
CA TRP A 1149 -19.10 -16.11 -30.78
C TRP A 1149 -17.71 -15.51 -30.46
N ALA A 1150 -17.00 -15.00 -31.47
CA ALA A 1150 -15.70 -14.33 -31.33
C ALA A 1150 -15.79 -12.80 -31.48
N PHE A 1151 -16.96 -12.16 -31.37
CA PHE A 1151 -17.13 -10.73 -31.65
C PHE A 1151 -16.19 -9.85 -30.82
N ALA A 1152 -16.13 -10.06 -29.50
CA ALA A 1152 -15.28 -9.28 -28.62
C ALA A 1152 -13.78 -9.55 -28.87
N ASP A 1153 -13.37 -10.81 -29.03
CA ASP A 1153 -11.99 -11.17 -29.43
C ASP A 1153 -11.56 -10.52 -30.76
N ILE A 1154 -12.49 -10.41 -31.71
CA ILE A 1154 -12.26 -9.76 -33.01
C ILE A 1154 -12.07 -8.25 -32.84
N ARG A 1155 -12.88 -7.59 -32.00
CA ARG A 1155 -12.70 -6.16 -31.68
C ARG A 1155 -11.34 -5.93 -31.02
N GLU A 1156 -11.02 -6.70 -29.99
CA GLU A 1156 -9.76 -6.68 -29.23
C GLU A 1156 -8.53 -6.80 -30.14
N ALA A 1157 -8.56 -7.76 -31.07
CA ALA A 1157 -7.47 -7.97 -32.00
C ALA A 1157 -7.27 -6.88 -33.06
N SER A 1158 -8.31 -6.08 -33.35
CA SER A 1158 -8.38 -5.26 -34.55
C SER A 1158 -8.65 -3.77 -34.36
N HIS A 1159 -8.86 -3.34 -33.12
CA HIS A 1159 -9.03 -1.94 -32.75
C HIS A 1159 -7.91 -1.49 -31.80
N THR A 1160 -7.24 -0.38 -32.10
CA THR A 1160 -6.32 0.23 -31.11
C THR A 1160 -7.17 0.98 -30.09
N HIS A 1161 -7.02 0.66 -28.82
CA HIS A 1161 -7.77 1.26 -27.71
C HIS A 1161 -6.89 1.38 -26.46
N GLY A 1162 -7.22 2.31 -25.58
CA GLY A 1162 -6.68 2.33 -24.23
C GLY A 1162 -7.40 1.27 -23.40
N PHE A 1163 -6.77 0.72 -22.37
CA PHE A 1163 -7.42 -0.24 -21.47
C PHE A 1163 -7.09 0.05 -20.01
N ARG A 1164 -8.00 -0.34 -19.13
CA ARG A 1164 -7.79 -0.51 -17.69
C ARG A 1164 -8.23 -1.92 -17.32
N LEU A 1165 -7.27 -2.75 -16.94
CA LEU A 1165 -7.54 -4.09 -16.42
C LEU A 1165 -7.63 -4.00 -14.91
N TYR A 1166 -8.74 -4.48 -14.35
CA TYR A 1166 -9.00 -4.51 -12.92
C TYR A 1166 -8.68 -5.88 -12.32
N ALA A 1167 -8.37 -5.91 -11.02
CA ALA A 1167 -8.06 -7.13 -10.28
C ALA A 1167 -9.27 -8.09 -10.17
N THR A 1168 -10.49 -7.60 -10.40
CA THR A 1168 -11.70 -8.41 -10.61
C THR A 1168 -11.71 -9.20 -11.92
N GLY A 1169 -10.75 -8.94 -12.81
CA GLY A 1169 -10.66 -9.53 -14.15
C GLY A 1169 -11.44 -8.77 -15.23
N VAL A 1170 -12.14 -7.69 -14.87
CA VAL A 1170 -12.85 -6.83 -15.84
C VAL A 1170 -11.84 -5.92 -16.56
N GLU A 1171 -11.98 -5.78 -17.87
CA GLU A 1171 -11.23 -4.80 -18.67
C GLU A 1171 -12.17 -3.68 -19.15
N GLU A 1172 -11.91 -2.44 -18.73
CA GLU A 1172 -12.55 -1.23 -19.25
C GLU A 1172 -11.76 -0.71 -20.46
N TRP A 1173 -12.42 -0.56 -21.60
CA TRP A 1173 -11.86 0.13 -22.75
C TRP A 1173 -11.92 1.65 -22.58
N THR A 1174 -10.77 2.30 -22.69
CA THR A 1174 -10.61 3.76 -22.65
C THR A 1174 -10.09 4.28 -24.00
N THR A 1175 -10.02 5.60 -24.17
CA THR A 1175 -9.38 6.18 -25.36
C THR A 1175 -7.86 6.01 -25.30
N PRO A 1176 -7.21 5.56 -26.40
CA PRO A 1176 -5.77 5.28 -26.45
C PRO A 1176 -4.88 6.54 -26.43
#